data_AF-A0A955VQD9-F1
#
_entry.id   AF-A0A955VQD9-F1
#
_cell.length_a   1.000
_cell.length_b   1.000
_cell.length_c   1.000
_cell.angle_alpha   90.00
_cell.angle_beta   90.00
_cell.angle_gamma   90.00
#
_symmetry.space_group_name_H-M   'P 1'
#
loop_
_entity.id
_entity.type
_entity.pdbx_description
1 polymer ?
#
loop_
_entity_poly.entity_id
_entity_poly.type
_entity_poly.pdbx_seq_one_letter_code
_entity_poly.pdbx_strand_id
1 'polypeptide(L)'
;MLTELDLALYLVALASPAIDPRVLAQAVAAVGAGAPTLAEALQAEGVTTATLMALPGMRVDERDATIEGGLPTFVDTGSEGGGDEAGLQGYAVLGLSPARFARRFQAGVELGRGGVGRVVEAHDQLVGRTVALKTLHAGGSNASALRRFVAEARTTAQLEHPNVVPVYDFGVLPDGTPCFAMKRVRGRSLKAVLAGLLADDPACRAAFSPYRLLRILIGVGQAVDYAHSHGVVHRDLKPDNIMVGDFGEVLVMDWGVAKVLRRGADEPGGVITLTDDEGGGTLAGSIVGTPGYMPPEQARGEHDRIDGRADVWALGAILYEILTGQRPFQSENSTLAVLVATSSRDVPRASSVDPARSVPADLEEICTRALAREPAQRYPSARALCDDIELYLTGTRERDRRQAEADRLVAEAEESLWYLGMLRDELADLQARLAEQPPLSGQEPIAQKRVYWAAEDRCASLDREQRQAFGWAEGKLIQAVEQSPTHESARSLLADMHWRRYRQARSAHELEAAEEHLKAVARYRPADPRLRQPIGLTLQTSPAGAEVVLARVVEQDRVLVSTAERSLGQAPLVDVPIPTGRSTLEIRVPGRRPVFIPVMAWQGDTLSLAVDVPTEAELGPDFAFVPGGHYVRGTDPEAILARPSGLVYVPPFAIGRFPVTCGEYFEFLNDLPREDALRHAPRAPGQGIIVPPGPSGWAAPALDVDGDVWDPRWPVFNVSYEDAEAYARWRSDRDGVAYRLPTEDEWEKAARGADGRVFPWGDHFDPTFCRMRTSDPGDLLPRPVGDYPADRSPYGVHDMAGGVREWVDGWLEKGLRSARGGAFNHYAFLCRAASRFGYSPRTAIAGLGFRLVKGL
;
A
#
# COMPACT_ATOMS: atom_id res chain seq x y z
N MET A 1 -17.62 -56.00 54.39
CA MET A 1 -16.26 -55.48 54.58
C MET A 1 -15.32 -56.58 54.11
N LEU A 2 -14.46 -56.30 53.13
CA LEU A 2 -13.46 -57.27 52.66
C LEU A 2 -12.42 -57.50 53.76
N THR A 3 -11.95 -58.74 53.91
CA THR A 3 -10.81 -59.02 54.80
C THR A 3 -9.53 -58.40 54.21
N GLU A 4 -8.46 -58.23 55.01
CA GLU A 4 -7.18 -57.71 54.50
C GLU A 4 -6.60 -58.59 53.39
N LEU A 5 -6.85 -59.90 53.44
CA LEU A 5 -6.47 -60.86 52.40
C LEU A 5 -7.26 -60.65 51.10
N ASP A 6 -8.57 -60.39 51.21
CA ASP A 6 -9.43 -60.11 50.05
C ASP A 6 -9.09 -58.76 49.41
N LEU A 7 -8.69 -57.76 50.20
CA LEU A 7 -8.26 -56.46 49.68
C LEU A 7 -6.92 -56.58 48.92
N ALA A 8 -5.99 -57.39 49.43
CA ALA A 8 -4.73 -57.68 48.74
C ALA A 8 -4.98 -58.41 47.41
N LEU A 9 -5.84 -59.44 47.41
CA LEU A 9 -6.19 -60.17 46.20
C LEU A 9 -6.95 -59.30 45.19
N TYR A 10 -7.84 -58.42 45.66
CA TYR A 10 -8.54 -57.45 44.82
C TYR A 10 -7.57 -56.54 44.06
N LEU A 11 -6.55 -56.01 44.74
CA LEU A 11 -5.57 -55.11 44.14
C LEU A 11 -4.68 -55.81 43.11
N VAL A 12 -4.29 -57.07 43.37
CA VAL A 12 -3.49 -57.86 42.42
C VAL A 12 -4.32 -58.28 41.22
N ALA A 13 -5.57 -58.69 41.42
CA ALA A 13 -6.49 -59.03 40.35
C ALA A 13 -6.84 -57.81 39.48
N LEU A 14 -6.98 -56.63 40.09
CA LEU A 14 -7.24 -55.36 39.38
C LEU A 14 -6.05 -54.94 38.49
N ALA A 15 -4.83 -55.34 38.87
CA ALA A 15 -3.61 -55.06 38.14
C ALA A 15 -3.24 -56.15 37.11
N SER A 16 -3.92 -57.29 37.12
CA SER A 16 -3.61 -58.42 36.24
C SER A 16 -4.40 -58.37 34.94
N PRO A 17 -3.76 -58.41 33.77
CA PRO A 17 -4.47 -58.50 32.49
C PRO A 17 -5.17 -59.87 32.28
N ALA A 18 -4.89 -60.85 33.15
CA ALA A 18 -5.47 -62.20 33.08
C ALA A 18 -6.85 -62.33 33.76
N ILE A 19 -7.33 -61.27 34.44
CA ILE A 19 -8.64 -61.25 35.10
C ILE A 19 -9.45 -60.09 34.52
N ASP A 20 -10.62 -60.41 33.96
CA ASP A 20 -11.54 -59.39 33.45
C ASP A 20 -12.03 -58.50 34.62
N PRO A 21 -11.86 -57.16 34.54
CA PRO A 21 -12.32 -56.24 35.58
C PRO A 21 -13.82 -56.35 35.91
N ARG A 22 -14.66 -56.79 34.97
CA ARG A 22 -16.10 -57.04 35.19
C ARG A 22 -16.33 -58.25 36.09
N VAL A 23 -15.57 -59.32 35.84
CA VAL A 23 -15.57 -60.54 36.66
C VAL A 23 -15.07 -60.22 38.08
N LEU A 24 -14.03 -59.38 38.19
CA LEU A 24 -13.55 -58.92 39.49
C LEU A 24 -14.59 -58.08 40.25
N ALA A 25 -15.30 -57.18 39.56
CA ALA A 25 -16.36 -56.37 40.18
C ALA A 25 -17.55 -57.24 40.64
N GLN A 26 -17.95 -58.23 39.84
CA GLN A 26 -19.00 -59.20 40.20
C GLN A 26 -18.60 -60.05 41.42
N ALA A 27 -17.36 -60.54 41.45
CA ALA A 27 -16.82 -61.28 42.58
C ALA A 27 -16.80 -60.44 43.87
N VAL A 28 -16.41 -59.17 43.80
CA VAL A 28 -16.43 -58.25 44.96
C VAL A 28 -17.86 -57.97 45.43
N ALA A 29 -18.81 -57.81 44.51
CA ALA A 29 -20.22 -57.66 44.85
C ALA A 29 -20.79 -58.92 45.54
N ALA A 30 -20.39 -60.11 45.08
CA ALA A 30 -20.78 -61.38 45.69
C ALA A 30 -20.22 -61.55 47.11
N VAL A 31 -18.98 -61.12 47.39
CA VAL A 31 -18.44 -61.07 48.76
C VAL A 31 -19.21 -60.07 49.63
N GLY A 32 -19.59 -58.91 49.07
CA GLY A 32 -20.47 -57.95 49.74
C GLY A 32 -21.86 -58.51 50.08
N ALA A 33 -22.33 -59.53 49.34
CA ALA A 33 -23.62 -60.19 49.48
C ALA A 33 -23.58 -61.50 50.29
N GLY A 34 -22.42 -61.92 50.82
CA GLY A 34 -22.29 -63.05 51.75
C GLY A 34 -21.45 -64.25 51.27
N ALA A 35 -20.70 -64.13 50.16
CA ALA A 35 -19.71 -65.14 49.79
C ALA A 35 -18.52 -65.17 50.78
N PRO A 36 -17.85 -66.33 51.01
CA PRO A 36 -16.90 -66.48 52.12
C PRO A 36 -15.57 -65.76 51.88
N THR A 37 -15.03 -65.78 50.66
CA THR A 37 -13.79 -65.06 50.27
C THR A 37 -13.82 -64.58 48.82
N LEU A 38 -12.98 -63.60 48.48
CA LEU A 38 -12.85 -63.07 47.10
C LEU A 38 -12.25 -64.11 46.14
N ALA A 39 -11.38 -65.00 46.63
CA ALA A 39 -10.81 -66.07 45.82
C ALA A 39 -11.89 -67.05 45.34
N GLU A 40 -12.80 -67.44 46.23
CA GLU A 40 -13.93 -68.32 45.90
C GLU A 40 -14.93 -67.63 44.97
N ALA A 41 -15.20 -66.33 45.19
CA ALA A 41 -16.07 -65.55 44.32
C ALA A 41 -15.48 -65.42 42.91
N LEU A 42 -14.16 -65.23 42.77
CA LEU A 42 -13.48 -65.21 41.46
C LEU A 42 -13.54 -66.57 40.76
N GLN A 43 -13.42 -67.67 41.49
CA GLN A 43 -13.57 -69.02 40.92
C GLN A 43 -15.00 -69.30 40.47
N ALA A 44 -16.01 -68.84 41.22
CA ALA A 44 -17.42 -68.96 40.85
C ALA A 44 -17.76 -68.22 39.56
N GLU A 45 -17.07 -67.11 39.30
CA GLU A 45 -17.18 -66.32 38.06
C GLU A 45 -16.25 -66.83 36.93
N GLY A 46 -15.65 -68.01 37.10
CA GLY A 46 -14.91 -68.73 36.06
C GLY A 46 -13.40 -68.47 36.00
N VAL A 47 -12.81 -67.77 36.97
CA VAL A 47 -11.35 -67.61 37.06
C VAL A 47 -10.71 -68.90 37.55
N THR A 48 -9.86 -69.53 36.73
CA THR A 48 -9.23 -70.80 37.09
C THR A 48 -8.25 -70.65 38.26
N THR A 49 -8.07 -71.71 39.04
CA THR A 49 -7.05 -71.77 40.10
C THR A 49 -5.64 -71.50 39.55
N ALA A 50 -5.33 -71.93 38.32
CA ALA A 50 -4.06 -71.64 37.68
C ALA A 50 -3.85 -70.14 37.42
N THR A 51 -4.91 -69.42 37.03
CA THR A 51 -4.90 -67.97 36.84
C THR A 51 -4.67 -67.23 38.15
N LEU A 52 -5.31 -67.68 39.25
CA LEU A 52 -5.11 -67.11 40.58
C LEU A 52 -3.70 -67.38 41.12
N MET A 53 -3.15 -68.58 40.89
CA MET A 53 -1.78 -68.94 41.29
C MET A 53 -0.69 -68.23 40.48
N ALA A 54 -1.02 -67.78 39.27
CA ALA A 54 -0.10 -66.98 38.45
C ALA A 54 -0.04 -65.50 38.88
N LEU A 55 -0.92 -65.07 39.80
CA LEU A 55 -0.89 -63.72 40.35
C LEU A 55 0.33 -63.52 41.26
N PRO A 56 1.04 -62.37 41.14
CA PRO A 56 2.23 -62.09 41.96
C PRO A 56 1.94 -62.19 43.46
N GLY A 57 2.67 -63.07 44.17
CA GLY A 57 2.63 -63.19 45.63
C GLY A 57 1.79 -64.33 46.20
N MET A 58 1.09 -65.13 45.39
CA MET A 58 0.38 -66.33 45.87
C MET A 58 1.29 -67.58 45.89
N ARG A 59 1.32 -68.31 47.01
CA ARG A 59 1.96 -69.65 47.13
C ARG A 59 1.09 -70.60 47.97
N VAL A 60 1.15 -71.89 47.65
CA VAL A 60 0.49 -72.97 48.40
C VAL A 60 1.43 -73.43 49.53
N ASP A 61 0.89 -73.71 50.71
CA ASP A 61 1.61 -74.42 51.77
C ASP A 61 1.72 -75.91 51.39
N GLU A 62 2.94 -76.41 51.14
CA GLU A 62 3.19 -77.77 50.65
C GLU A 62 3.09 -78.87 51.72
N ARG A 63 2.50 -78.60 52.90
CA ARG A 63 2.49 -79.58 54.02
C ARG A 63 1.24 -80.42 54.23
N ASP A 64 0.12 -80.17 53.53
CA ASP A 64 -1.09 -81.01 53.65
C ASP A 64 -1.67 -81.40 52.29
N ALA A 65 -0.86 -82.08 51.48
CA ALA A 65 -1.33 -82.74 50.26
C ALA A 65 -1.71 -84.20 50.53
N THR A 66 -2.85 -84.45 51.18
CA THR A 66 -3.65 -85.67 50.97
C THR A 66 -5.02 -85.56 51.63
N ILE A 67 -6.09 -85.56 50.83
CA ILE A 67 -7.33 -86.39 50.89
C ILE A 67 -8.42 -85.70 50.04
N GLU A 68 -9.11 -86.51 49.24
CA GLU A 68 -10.13 -86.13 48.26
C GLU A 68 -11.27 -85.26 48.84
N GLY A 69 -11.58 -84.15 48.15
CA GLY A 69 -12.93 -83.58 48.15
C GLY A 69 -13.24 -82.32 48.96
N GLY A 70 -12.25 -81.53 49.42
CA GLY A 70 -12.50 -80.28 50.17
C GLY A 70 -11.65 -79.09 49.71
N LEU A 71 -12.22 -77.87 49.75
CA LEU A 71 -11.57 -76.58 49.46
C LEU A 71 -10.35 -76.31 50.36
N PRO A 72 -9.28 -75.66 49.88
CA PRO A 72 -8.13 -75.28 50.72
C PRO A 72 -8.49 -74.10 51.64
N THR A 73 -8.32 -74.31 52.95
CA THR A 73 -8.44 -73.28 54.00
C THR A 73 -7.11 -72.52 54.16
N PHE A 74 -7.15 -71.19 54.12
CA PHE A 74 -5.99 -70.32 54.40
C PHE A 74 -5.89 -70.04 55.91
N VAL A 75 -4.75 -70.35 56.54
CA VAL A 75 -4.50 -70.05 57.97
C VAL A 75 -3.13 -69.41 58.17
N ASP A 76 -3.08 -68.45 59.08
CA ASP A 76 -1.93 -67.66 59.55
C ASP A 76 -0.92 -68.51 60.34
N THR A 77 0.38 -68.37 60.04
CA THR A 77 1.47 -68.91 60.87
C THR A 77 2.59 -67.89 61.06
N GLY A 78 2.59 -67.24 62.23
CA GLY A 78 3.76 -66.48 62.70
C GLY A 78 3.55 -65.59 63.91
N SER A 79 3.13 -66.12 65.07
CA SER A 79 3.37 -65.42 66.34
C SER A 79 4.82 -65.61 66.78
N GLU A 80 5.58 -64.53 66.98
CA GLU A 80 6.33 -64.25 68.22
C GLU A 80 7.06 -62.90 68.12
N GLY A 81 6.63 -61.92 68.95
CA GLY A 81 7.34 -60.66 69.17
C GLY A 81 6.45 -59.42 69.03
N GLY A 82 5.90 -58.94 70.15
CA GLY A 82 4.87 -57.90 70.19
C GLY A 82 5.21 -56.51 69.61
N GLY A 83 4.16 -55.82 69.13
CA GLY A 83 4.01 -54.37 69.20
C GLY A 83 3.89 -53.63 67.86
N ASP A 84 2.68 -53.17 67.53
CA ASP A 84 2.35 -51.99 66.70
C ASP A 84 2.82 -51.89 65.22
N GLU A 85 2.80 -52.97 64.44
CA GLU A 85 3.09 -52.92 62.98
C GLU A 85 2.01 -53.50 62.05
N ALA A 86 0.73 -53.50 62.45
CA ALA A 86 -0.36 -54.00 61.60
C ALA A 86 -0.70 -53.12 60.37
N GLY A 87 -0.13 -51.92 60.23
CA GLY A 87 -0.45 -50.97 59.14
C GLY A 87 0.43 -51.05 57.89
N LEU A 88 1.50 -51.86 57.89
CA LEU A 88 2.60 -51.73 56.92
C LEU A 88 2.71 -52.86 55.87
N GLN A 89 1.92 -53.93 55.95
CA GLN A 89 2.10 -55.11 55.10
C GLN A 89 1.33 -55.06 53.74
N GLY A 90 0.37 -54.14 53.57
CA GLY A 90 -0.37 -53.97 52.29
C GLY A 90 0.42 -53.29 51.15
N TYR A 91 1.59 -52.69 51.44
CA TYR A 91 2.35 -51.89 50.47
C TYR A 91 3.41 -52.66 49.67
N ALA A 92 3.78 -53.88 50.08
CA ALA A 92 4.82 -54.67 49.42
C ALA A 92 4.39 -55.24 48.06
N VAL A 93 3.09 -55.38 47.82
CA VAL A 93 2.50 -56.00 46.63
C VAL A 93 2.55 -55.10 45.38
N LEU A 94 2.80 -53.79 45.54
CA LEU A 94 2.97 -52.80 44.44
C LEU A 94 4.44 -52.47 44.11
N GLY A 95 5.42 -53.09 44.78
CA GLY A 95 6.85 -52.74 44.61
C GLY A 95 7.23 -51.33 45.11
N LEU A 96 6.33 -50.66 45.85
CA LEU A 96 6.55 -49.35 46.44
C LEU A 96 7.02 -49.50 47.89
N SER A 97 8.33 -49.50 48.12
CA SER A 97 8.84 -49.43 49.50
C SER A 97 8.79 -47.97 50.00
N PRO A 98 8.16 -47.69 51.16
CA PRO A 98 8.21 -46.36 51.79
C PRO A 98 9.67 -45.90 51.99
N ALA A 99 10.58 -46.84 52.23
CA ALA A 99 12.01 -46.61 52.37
C ALA A 99 12.68 -46.05 51.10
N ARG A 100 12.22 -46.41 49.89
CA ARG A 100 12.80 -45.94 48.62
C ARG A 100 12.51 -44.47 48.38
N PHE A 101 11.27 -44.04 48.60
CA PHE A 101 10.85 -42.65 48.38
C PHE A 101 11.44 -41.72 49.45
N ALA A 102 11.45 -42.18 50.71
CA ALA A 102 11.98 -41.45 51.86
C ALA A 102 13.49 -41.19 51.81
N ARG A 103 14.28 -42.16 51.33
CA ARG A 103 15.73 -42.00 51.17
C ARG A 103 16.10 -41.17 49.95
N ARG A 104 15.20 -41.02 48.98
CA ARG A 104 15.45 -40.31 47.73
C ARG A 104 15.08 -38.83 47.82
N PHE A 105 13.92 -38.50 48.39
CA PHE A 105 13.43 -37.12 48.41
C PHE A 105 13.51 -36.52 49.81
N GLN A 106 14.40 -35.55 49.97
CA GLN A 106 14.49 -34.77 51.20
C GLN A 106 13.52 -33.58 51.11
N ALA A 107 12.43 -33.62 51.86
CA ALA A 107 11.45 -32.55 51.91
C ALA A 107 12.06 -31.26 52.52
N GLY A 108 11.70 -30.13 51.95
CA GLY A 108 12.10 -28.78 52.35
C GLY A 108 10.88 -27.93 52.70
N VAL A 109 10.86 -26.68 52.24
CA VAL A 109 9.80 -25.71 52.57
C VAL A 109 8.47 -26.02 51.87
N GLU A 110 7.36 -25.66 52.52
CA GLU A 110 6.03 -25.72 51.89
C GLU A 110 5.93 -24.65 50.80
N LEU A 111 5.57 -25.07 49.58
CA LEU A 111 5.40 -24.19 48.42
C LEU A 111 3.94 -23.72 48.29
N GLY A 112 2.99 -24.50 48.80
CA GLY A 112 1.59 -24.13 48.84
C GLY A 112 0.70 -25.20 49.45
N ARG A 113 -0.47 -24.79 49.93
CA ARG A 113 -1.48 -25.65 50.57
C ARG A 113 -2.81 -25.52 49.82
N GLY A 114 -3.38 -26.63 49.37
CA GLY A 114 -4.68 -26.70 48.70
C GLY A 114 -5.71 -27.47 49.53
N GLY A 115 -6.95 -27.57 49.04
CA GLY A 115 -8.05 -28.25 49.74
C GLY A 115 -7.92 -29.77 49.87
N VAL A 116 -7.15 -30.42 48.98
CA VAL A 116 -6.99 -31.89 48.95
C VAL A 116 -5.59 -32.33 49.39
N GLY A 117 -4.61 -31.42 49.38
CA GLY A 117 -3.19 -31.75 49.59
C GLY A 117 -2.29 -30.54 49.85
N ARG A 118 -1.03 -30.79 50.16
CA ARG A 118 0.03 -29.76 50.23
C ARG A 118 1.09 -30.03 49.16
N VAL A 119 1.77 -28.99 48.71
CA VAL A 119 2.92 -29.08 47.81
C VAL A 119 4.14 -28.58 48.57
N VAL A 120 5.16 -29.42 48.70
CA VAL A 120 6.42 -29.09 49.37
C VAL A 120 7.58 -29.15 48.38
N GLU A 121 8.56 -28.29 48.57
CA GLU A 121 9.84 -28.43 47.88
C GLU A 121 10.52 -29.70 48.36
N ALA A 122 11.18 -30.45 47.49
CA ALA A 122 12.00 -31.57 47.89
C ALA A 122 13.29 -31.65 47.04
N HIS A 123 14.38 -32.14 47.63
CA HIS A 123 15.61 -32.42 46.92
C HIS A 123 15.70 -33.91 46.60
N ASP A 124 15.70 -34.27 45.31
CA ASP A 124 15.98 -35.61 44.83
C ASP A 124 17.49 -35.87 45.00
N GLN A 125 17.86 -36.55 46.08
CA GLN A 125 19.25 -36.81 46.47
C GLN A 125 19.98 -37.75 45.50
N LEU A 126 19.26 -38.54 44.71
CA LEU A 126 19.85 -39.49 43.76
C LEU A 126 20.25 -38.80 42.45
N VAL A 127 19.36 -37.94 41.95
CA VAL A 127 19.58 -37.22 40.68
C VAL A 127 20.20 -35.83 40.90
N GLY A 128 20.19 -35.32 42.15
CA GLY A 128 20.79 -34.05 42.53
C GLY A 128 19.97 -32.82 42.10
N ARG A 129 18.64 -32.91 42.06
CA ARG A 129 17.76 -31.81 41.59
C ARG A 129 16.68 -31.47 42.59
N THR A 130 16.20 -30.23 42.56
CA THR A 130 15.02 -29.82 43.33
C THR A 130 13.73 -30.10 42.55
N VAL A 131 12.77 -30.74 43.20
CA VAL A 131 11.44 -31.09 42.70
C VAL A 131 10.35 -30.50 43.59
N ALA A 132 9.11 -30.48 43.11
CA ALA A 132 7.94 -30.21 43.92
C ALA A 132 7.25 -31.55 44.23
N LEU A 133 6.93 -31.78 45.49
CA LEU A 133 6.27 -32.99 45.97
C LEU A 133 4.85 -32.65 46.42
N LYS A 134 3.85 -33.13 45.69
CA LYS A 134 2.43 -32.99 46.07
C LYS A 134 2.06 -34.17 46.96
N THR A 135 1.44 -33.92 48.11
CA THR A 135 1.04 -34.94 49.10
C THR A 135 -0.44 -34.78 49.47
N LEU A 136 -1.12 -35.88 49.76
CA LEU A 136 -2.48 -35.85 50.33
C LEU A 136 -2.45 -35.39 51.81
N HIS A 137 -3.54 -34.80 52.34
CA HIS A 137 -3.61 -34.44 53.77
C HIS A 137 -3.73 -35.69 54.67
N ALA A 138 -3.02 -35.71 55.80
CA ALA A 138 -3.20 -36.70 56.86
C ALA A 138 -4.60 -36.56 57.48
N GLY A 139 -5.46 -37.57 57.31
CA GLY A 139 -6.86 -37.57 57.78
C GLY A 139 -7.93 -37.40 56.69
N GLY A 140 -7.54 -37.19 55.41
CA GLY A 140 -8.46 -37.07 54.26
C GLY A 140 -8.81 -38.40 53.58
N SER A 141 -8.72 -39.51 54.30
CA SER A 141 -8.77 -40.87 53.76
C SER A 141 -10.20 -41.37 53.54
N ASN A 142 -10.89 -40.84 52.52
CA ASN A 142 -11.92 -41.60 51.83
C ASN A 142 -11.34 -42.15 50.51
N ALA A 143 -11.81 -43.32 50.07
CA ALA A 143 -11.29 -43.99 48.86
C ALA A 143 -11.41 -43.11 47.60
N SER A 144 -12.38 -42.18 47.56
CA SER A 144 -12.60 -41.24 46.45
C SER A 144 -11.49 -40.19 46.33
N ALA A 145 -10.98 -39.64 47.43
CA ALA A 145 -9.90 -38.65 47.42
C ALA A 145 -8.57 -39.25 46.94
N LEU A 146 -8.26 -40.47 47.39
CA LEU A 146 -7.08 -41.21 46.94
C LEU A 146 -7.17 -41.57 45.44
N ARG A 147 -8.33 -42.05 44.98
CA ARG A 147 -8.56 -42.35 43.55
C ARG A 147 -8.33 -41.12 42.68
N ARG A 148 -8.86 -39.96 43.06
CA ARG A 148 -8.65 -38.69 42.35
C ARG A 148 -7.19 -38.25 42.33
N PHE A 149 -6.49 -38.38 43.46
CA PHE A 149 -5.07 -38.05 43.56
C PHE A 149 -4.17 -38.91 42.66
N VAL A 150 -4.42 -40.23 42.62
CA VAL A 150 -3.70 -41.16 41.74
C VAL A 150 -4.04 -40.90 40.27
N ALA A 151 -5.32 -40.65 39.96
CA ALA A 151 -5.77 -40.34 38.61
C ALA A 151 -5.11 -39.05 38.09
N GLU A 152 -5.01 -38.01 38.92
CA GLU A 152 -4.32 -36.76 38.57
C GLU A 152 -2.86 -37.00 38.20
N ALA A 153 -2.13 -37.73 39.05
CA ALA A 153 -0.71 -38.02 38.84
C ALA A 153 -0.50 -38.80 37.53
N ARG A 154 -1.34 -39.82 37.27
CA ARG A 154 -1.25 -40.65 36.05
C ARG A 154 -1.61 -39.88 34.79
N THR A 155 -2.71 -39.13 34.80
CA THR A 155 -3.12 -38.31 33.64
C THR A 155 -2.05 -37.28 33.30
N THR A 156 -1.50 -36.60 34.31
CA THR A 156 -0.43 -35.61 34.09
C THR A 156 0.86 -36.27 33.59
N ALA A 157 1.24 -37.43 34.13
CA ALA A 157 2.44 -38.16 33.72
C ALA A 157 2.38 -38.66 32.26
N GLN A 158 1.18 -38.88 31.71
CA GLN A 158 0.99 -39.31 30.32
C GLN A 158 1.00 -38.15 29.31
N LEU A 159 0.99 -36.90 29.77
CA LEU A 159 0.97 -35.71 28.91
C LEU A 159 2.38 -35.13 28.76
N GLU A 160 3.10 -35.56 27.72
CA GLU A 160 4.45 -35.09 27.41
C GLU A 160 4.41 -33.89 26.44
N HIS A 161 4.27 -32.68 26.99
CA HIS A 161 4.24 -31.44 26.20
C HIS A 161 5.04 -30.33 26.90
N PRO A 162 5.75 -29.44 26.17
CA PRO A 162 6.55 -28.36 26.76
C PRO A 162 5.76 -27.42 27.68
N ASN A 163 4.44 -27.33 27.47
CA ASN A 163 3.54 -26.51 28.28
C ASN A 163 2.71 -27.30 29.31
N VAL A 164 3.06 -28.56 29.58
CA VAL A 164 2.46 -29.38 30.65
C VAL A 164 3.53 -29.69 31.69
N VAL A 165 3.19 -29.60 32.98
CA VAL A 165 4.14 -29.91 34.05
C VAL A 165 4.49 -31.40 34.05
N PRO A 166 5.77 -31.79 33.92
CA PRO A 166 6.12 -33.20 33.94
C PRO A 166 6.08 -33.76 35.36
N VAL A 167 5.47 -34.93 35.51
CA VAL A 167 5.51 -35.77 36.72
C VAL A 167 6.67 -36.74 36.57
N TYR A 168 7.55 -36.78 37.57
CA TYR A 168 8.78 -37.56 37.55
C TYR A 168 8.68 -38.91 38.26
N ASP A 169 7.87 -38.99 39.32
CA ASP A 169 7.76 -40.20 40.15
C ASP A 169 6.48 -40.18 40.98
N PHE A 170 5.96 -41.34 41.37
CA PHE A 170 4.79 -41.51 42.23
C PHE A 170 5.08 -42.54 43.32
N GLY A 171 4.70 -42.27 44.57
CA GLY A 171 4.99 -43.16 45.69
C GLY A 171 4.29 -42.77 46.98
N VAL A 172 4.87 -43.22 48.10
CA VAL A 172 4.32 -43.04 49.45
C VAL A 172 5.43 -42.60 50.39
N LEU A 173 5.17 -41.63 51.26
CA LEU A 173 6.07 -41.16 52.32
C LEU A 173 6.19 -42.18 53.47
N PRO A 174 7.20 -42.06 54.37
CA PRO A 174 7.36 -42.94 55.54
C PRO A 174 6.11 -43.10 56.42
N ASP A 175 5.29 -42.05 56.48
CA ASP A 175 4.06 -41.99 57.28
C ASP A 175 2.84 -42.59 56.56
N GLY A 176 3.03 -43.22 55.40
CA GLY A 176 1.95 -43.81 54.60
C GLY A 176 1.25 -42.81 53.67
N THR A 177 1.67 -41.54 53.63
CA THR A 177 1.01 -40.51 52.81
C THR A 177 1.34 -40.65 51.31
N PRO A 178 0.34 -40.80 50.43
CA PRO A 178 0.56 -40.81 48.97
C PRO A 178 1.13 -39.48 48.48
N CYS A 179 2.11 -39.57 47.59
CA CYS A 179 2.78 -38.41 47.04
C CYS A 179 3.28 -38.63 45.60
N PHE A 180 3.46 -37.55 44.85
CA PHE A 180 4.14 -37.59 43.56
C PHE A 180 5.06 -36.39 43.37
N ALA A 181 6.19 -36.65 42.71
CA ALA A 181 7.23 -35.66 42.44
C ALA A 181 7.05 -35.09 41.02
N MET A 182 7.11 -33.78 40.88
CA MET A 182 6.98 -33.06 39.61
C MET A 182 8.00 -31.93 39.50
N LYS A 183 8.11 -31.31 38.33
CA LYS A 183 8.98 -30.14 38.13
C LYS A 183 8.66 -29.04 39.14
N ARG A 184 9.68 -28.56 39.87
CA ARG A 184 9.58 -27.32 40.64
C ARG A 184 9.66 -26.14 39.67
N VAL A 185 8.55 -25.44 39.48
CA VAL A 185 8.50 -24.23 38.66
C VAL A 185 8.92 -23.03 39.51
N ARG A 186 9.94 -22.29 39.06
CA ARG A 186 10.35 -21.01 39.67
C ARG A 186 9.71 -19.88 38.87
N GLY A 187 8.70 -19.25 39.45
CA GLY A 187 7.91 -18.22 38.78
C GLY A 187 6.64 -17.85 39.52
N ARG A 188 5.70 -17.22 38.81
CA ARG A 188 4.41 -16.74 39.33
C ARG A 188 3.27 -17.44 38.62
N SER A 189 2.14 -17.63 39.31
CA SER A 189 0.92 -18.02 38.61
C SER A 189 0.42 -16.88 37.72
N LEU A 190 -0.29 -17.20 36.63
CA LEU A 190 -0.89 -16.18 35.76
C LEU A 190 -1.87 -15.30 36.56
N LYS A 191 -2.56 -15.85 37.57
CA LYS A 191 -3.37 -15.04 38.49
C LYS A 191 -2.55 -13.97 39.22
N ALA A 192 -1.39 -14.34 39.77
CA ALA A 192 -0.54 -13.38 40.46
C ALA A 192 0.05 -12.33 39.50
N VAL A 193 0.23 -12.68 38.22
CA VAL A 193 0.60 -11.74 37.16
C VAL A 193 -0.54 -10.78 36.86
N LEU A 194 -1.75 -11.28 36.58
CA LEU A 194 -2.93 -10.46 36.28
C LEU A 194 -3.30 -9.53 37.44
N ALA A 195 -3.24 -10.02 38.68
CA ALA A 195 -3.47 -9.20 39.88
C ALA A 195 -2.41 -8.08 40.03
N GLY A 196 -1.14 -8.38 39.74
CA GLY A 196 -0.07 -7.37 39.76
C GLY A 196 -0.25 -6.31 38.68
N LEU A 197 -0.69 -6.69 37.48
CA LEU A 197 -1.02 -5.76 36.41
C LEU A 197 -2.23 -4.88 36.77
N LEU A 198 -3.25 -5.44 37.42
CA LEU A 198 -4.43 -4.70 37.88
C LEU A 198 -4.09 -3.71 39.02
N ALA A 199 -3.19 -4.12 39.92
CA ALA A 199 -2.68 -3.28 41.02
C ALA A 199 -1.65 -2.24 40.57
N ASP A 200 -1.41 -2.12 39.27
CA ASP A 200 -0.44 -1.22 38.69
C ASP A 200 1.00 -1.44 39.24
N ASP A 201 1.43 -2.69 39.44
CA ASP A 201 2.82 -3.04 39.81
C ASP A 201 3.83 -2.77 38.66
N PRO A 202 4.82 -1.88 38.84
CA PRO A 202 5.83 -1.56 37.82
C PRO A 202 6.63 -2.78 37.34
N ALA A 203 6.94 -3.74 38.23
CA ALA A 203 7.69 -4.93 37.86
C ALA A 203 6.86 -5.85 36.95
N CYS A 204 5.54 -5.97 37.22
CA CYS A 204 4.64 -6.72 36.35
C CYS A 204 4.47 -6.05 34.99
N ARG A 205 4.29 -4.72 34.93
CA ARG A 205 4.16 -3.99 33.65
C ARG A 205 5.40 -4.14 32.77
N ALA A 206 6.58 -4.05 33.37
CA ALA A 206 7.84 -4.22 32.64
C ALA A 206 8.01 -5.66 32.12
N ALA A 207 7.61 -6.65 32.92
CA ALA A 207 7.80 -8.06 32.55
C ALA A 207 6.72 -8.61 31.60
N PHE A 208 5.47 -8.13 31.67
CA PHE A 208 4.31 -8.73 31.01
C PHE A 208 3.57 -7.75 30.11
N SER A 209 4.10 -7.54 28.90
CA SER A 209 3.41 -6.79 27.85
C SER A 209 2.17 -7.55 27.33
N PRO A 210 1.20 -6.87 26.67
CA PRO A 210 0.07 -7.53 26.03
C PRO A 210 0.49 -8.66 25.08
N TYR A 211 1.56 -8.44 24.30
CA TYR A 211 2.15 -9.47 23.44
C TYR A 211 2.57 -10.72 24.24
N ARG A 212 3.24 -10.54 25.38
CA ARG A 212 3.67 -11.67 26.23
C ARG A 212 2.47 -12.41 26.82
N LEU A 213 1.41 -11.71 27.24
CA LEU A 213 0.19 -12.34 27.76
C LEU A 213 -0.52 -13.19 26.70
N LEU A 214 -0.61 -12.69 25.46
CA LEU A 214 -1.18 -13.47 24.35
C LEU A 214 -0.30 -14.68 23.99
N ARG A 215 1.04 -14.55 24.04
CA ARG A 215 1.96 -15.68 23.87
C ARG A 215 1.83 -16.73 24.98
N ILE A 216 1.58 -16.30 26.22
CA ILE A 216 1.28 -17.20 27.34
C ILE A 216 -0.02 -17.96 27.05
N LEU A 217 -1.08 -17.26 26.64
CA LEU A 217 -2.36 -17.87 26.30
C LEU A 217 -2.24 -18.88 25.15
N ILE A 218 -1.45 -18.57 24.11
CA ILE A 218 -1.14 -19.51 23.01
C ILE A 218 -0.45 -20.77 23.56
N GLY A 219 0.56 -20.64 24.44
CA GLY A 219 1.24 -21.79 25.03
C GLY A 219 0.30 -22.67 25.87
N VAL A 220 -0.64 -22.07 26.59
CA VAL A 220 -1.69 -22.81 27.32
C VAL A 220 -2.63 -23.51 26.34
N GLY A 221 -3.09 -22.82 25.30
CA GLY A 221 -3.97 -23.40 24.28
C GLY A 221 -3.33 -24.57 23.52
N GLN A 222 -2.02 -24.50 23.26
CA GLN A 222 -1.25 -25.62 22.68
C GLN A 222 -1.20 -26.84 23.61
N ALA A 223 -0.98 -26.65 24.92
CA ALA A 223 -1.05 -27.76 25.89
C ALA A 223 -2.44 -28.39 25.96
N VAL A 224 -3.49 -27.55 25.96
CA VAL A 224 -4.89 -28.00 26.02
C VAL A 224 -5.27 -28.79 24.77
N ASP A 225 -4.92 -28.29 23.58
CA ASP A 225 -5.18 -28.98 22.32
C ASP A 225 -4.45 -30.34 22.26
N TYR A 226 -3.20 -30.37 22.72
CA TYR A 226 -2.45 -31.62 22.86
C TYR A 226 -3.17 -32.61 23.80
N ALA A 227 -3.64 -32.17 24.96
CA ALA A 227 -4.40 -33.02 25.87
C ALA A 227 -5.72 -33.52 25.25
N HIS A 228 -6.44 -32.67 24.52
CA HIS A 228 -7.66 -33.06 23.80
C HIS A 228 -7.39 -34.16 22.76
N SER A 229 -6.25 -34.10 22.06
CA SER A 229 -5.85 -35.14 21.10
C SER A 229 -5.57 -36.52 21.76
N HIS A 230 -5.29 -36.52 23.07
CA HIS A 230 -5.14 -37.69 23.93
C HIS A 230 -6.43 -38.05 24.71
N GLY A 231 -7.56 -37.41 24.35
CA GLY A 231 -8.86 -37.67 24.97
C GLY A 231 -9.02 -37.09 26.36
N VAL A 232 -8.15 -36.17 26.80
CA VAL A 232 -8.19 -35.56 28.15
C VAL A 232 -8.72 -34.14 28.07
N VAL A 233 -9.84 -33.84 28.72
CA VAL A 233 -10.41 -32.48 28.87
C VAL A 233 -10.12 -31.96 30.27
N HIS A 234 -9.60 -30.74 30.42
CA HIS A 234 -9.12 -30.23 31.71
C HIS A 234 -10.26 -29.88 32.68
N ARG A 235 -11.33 -29.20 32.23
CA ARG A 235 -12.55 -28.80 32.99
C ARG A 235 -12.38 -27.82 34.17
N ASP A 236 -11.16 -27.44 34.53
CA ASP A 236 -10.89 -26.42 35.57
C ASP A 236 -9.71 -25.53 35.18
N LEU A 237 -9.62 -25.18 33.90
CA LEU A 237 -8.58 -24.28 33.41
C LEU A 237 -8.85 -22.85 33.89
N LYS A 238 -7.87 -22.26 34.55
CA LYS A 238 -7.94 -20.89 35.13
C LYS A 238 -6.53 -20.31 35.36
N PRO A 239 -6.38 -18.99 35.58
CA PRO A 239 -5.08 -18.37 35.81
C PRO A 239 -4.31 -18.89 37.03
N ASP A 240 -4.96 -19.44 38.05
CA ASP A 240 -4.27 -20.12 39.18
C ASP A 240 -3.52 -21.37 38.73
N ASN A 241 -4.04 -22.09 37.74
CA ASN A 241 -3.52 -23.37 37.25
C ASN A 241 -2.51 -23.19 36.10
N ILE A 242 -2.02 -21.96 35.89
CA ILE A 242 -1.03 -21.65 34.86
C ILE A 242 0.17 -21.01 35.55
N MET A 243 1.31 -21.68 35.50
CA MET A 243 2.57 -21.16 36.02
C MET A 243 3.39 -20.54 34.90
N VAL A 244 3.91 -19.33 35.14
CA VAL A 244 4.82 -18.63 34.24
C VAL A 244 6.17 -18.51 34.92
N GLY A 245 7.16 -19.22 34.40
CA GLY A 245 8.50 -19.25 34.99
C GLY A 245 9.39 -18.10 34.55
N ASP A 246 10.49 -17.90 35.29
CA ASP A 246 11.40 -16.77 35.15
C ASP A 246 12.03 -16.66 33.74
N PHE A 247 12.18 -17.80 33.06
CA PHE A 247 12.76 -17.91 31.71
C PHE A 247 11.71 -17.98 30.59
N GLY A 248 10.46 -17.62 30.87
CA GLY A 248 9.39 -17.58 29.86
C GLY A 248 8.69 -18.91 29.61
N GLU A 249 8.97 -19.93 30.43
CA GLU A 249 8.21 -21.19 30.43
C GLU A 249 6.75 -20.94 30.88
N VAL A 250 5.82 -21.65 30.25
CA VAL A 250 4.38 -21.58 30.55
C VAL A 250 3.92 -23.00 30.78
N LEU A 251 3.44 -23.31 31.98
CA LEU A 251 3.09 -24.68 32.38
C LEU A 251 1.67 -24.72 32.92
N VAL A 252 0.84 -25.58 32.30
CA VAL A 252 -0.51 -25.91 32.78
C VAL A 252 -0.39 -26.94 33.90
N MET A 253 -1.05 -26.66 35.01
CA MET A 253 -1.02 -27.41 36.27
C MET A 253 -2.41 -28.01 36.58
N ASP A 254 -2.46 -28.96 37.52
CA ASP A 254 -3.67 -29.45 38.18
C ASP A 254 -4.76 -30.05 37.25
N TRP A 255 -4.47 -31.22 36.65
CA TRP A 255 -5.40 -32.03 35.85
C TRP A 255 -6.39 -32.87 36.68
N GLY A 256 -6.52 -32.62 37.98
CA GLY A 256 -7.18 -33.52 38.95
C GLY A 256 -8.69 -33.66 38.85
N VAL A 257 -9.33 -32.90 37.94
CA VAL A 257 -10.77 -33.02 37.61
C VAL A 257 -11.00 -33.28 36.12
N ALA A 258 -9.97 -33.72 35.40
CA ALA A 258 -10.04 -33.97 33.98
C ALA A 258 -11.02 -35.10 33.63
N LYS A 259 -11.70 -34.97 32.49
CA LYS A 259 -12.59 -36.00 31.92
C LYS A 259 -11.86 -36.71 30.78
N VAL A 260 -11.74 -38.03 30.86
CA VAL A 260 -11.17 -38.87 29.78
C VAL A 260 -12.31 -39.34 28.87
N LEU A 261 -12.30 -38.91 27.61
CA LEU A 261 -13.26 -39.31 26.59
C LEU A 261 -12.82 -40.67 26.00
N ARG A 262 -13.65 -41.71 26.08
CA ARG A 262 -13.34 -43.03 25.50
C ARG A 262 -13.06 -42.91 24.00
N ARG A 263 -11.87 -43.35 23.55
CA ARG A 263 -11.65 -43.80 22.16
C ARG A 263 -12.08 -45.27 22.03
N GLY A 264 -12.57 -45.63 20.85
CA GLY A 264 -13.12 -46.96 20.54
C GLY A 264 -12.19 -48.11 20.95
N ALA A 265 -12.80 -49.24 21.29
CA ALA A 265 -12.11 -50.49 21.55
C ALA A 265 -11.26 -50.86 20.33
N ASP A 266 -9.92 -50.90 20.48
CA ASP A 266 -8.96 -51.72 19.72
C ASP A 266 -7.48 -51.24 19.85
N GLU A 267 -7.05 -50.66 20.98
CA GLU A 267 -5.60 -50.52 21.26
C GLU A 267 -5.20 -51.09 22.65
N PRO A 268 -4.21 -52.00 22.71
CA PRO A 268 -3.68 -52.55 23.95
C PRO A 268 -2.69 -51.56 24.59
N GLY A 269 -3.23 -50.57 25.30
CA GLY A 269 -2.47 -49.58 26.09
C GLY A 269 -3.38 -48.67 26.92
N GLY A 270 -4.60 -49.13 27.22
CA GLY A 270 -5.74 -48.30 27.61
C GLY A 270 -5.55 -47.46 28.88
N VAL A 271 -5.77 -46.16 28.72
CA VAL A 271 -6.01 -45.19 29.80
C VAL A 271 -7.18 -45.71 30.66
N ILE A 272 -6.92 -45.90 31.96
CA ILE A 272 -7.89 -46.46 32.92
C ILE A 272 -9.03 -45.44 33.14
N THR A 273 -10.24 -45.85 32.77
CA THR A 273 -11.49 -45.09 32.92
C THR A 273 -11.95 -44.93 34.37
N LEU A 274 -12.42 -43.74 34.74
CA LEU A 274 -13.39 -43.54 35.82
C LEU A 274 -14.63 -42.87 35.21
N THR A 275 -15.74 -43.61 35.14
CA THR A 275 -17.08 -43.04 35.03
C THR A 275 -17.53 -42.64 36.43
N ASP A 276 -18.17 -41.47 36.56
CA ASP A 276 -18.84 -41.04 37.79
C ASP A 276 -19.94 -42.08 38.16
N ASP A 277 -19.64 -42.87 39.20
CA ASP A 277 -20.32 -44.02 39.85
C ASP A 277 -21.76 -44.46 39.45
N GLU A 278 -21.92 -45.79 39.27
CA GLU A 278 -23.08 -46.53 39.80
C GLU A 278 -22.76 -46.99 41.24
N GLY A 279 -23.56 -46.56 42.24
CA GLY A 279 -23.54 -47.19 43.56
C GLY A 279 -23.88 -46.35 44.80
N GLY A 280 -25.09 -45.78 44.88
CA GLY A 280 -25.84 -45.64 46.14
C GLY A 280 -25.75 -44.33 46.94
N GLY A 281 -26.81 -43.51 46.85
CA GLY A 281 -27.23 -42.60 47.94
C GLY A 281 -27.36 -41.11 47.60
N THR A 282 -28.50 -40.72 47.00
CA THR A 282 -29.15 -39.37 47.11
C THR A 282 -28.27 -38.11 47.06
N LEU A 283 -28.01 -37.58 45.86
CA LEU A 283 -28.33 -36.20 45.40
C LEU A 283 -27.74 -35.97 44.01
N ALA A 284 -28.49 -35.30 43.14
CA ALA A 284 -28.06 -34.91 41.81
C ALA A 284 -26.75 -34.09 41.79
N GLY A 285 -25.85 -34.43 40.87
CA GLY A 285 -24.93 -33.52 40.16
C GLY A 285 -24.03 -32.61 41.00
N SER A 286 -22.83 -33.07 41.35
CA SER A 286 -21.78 -32.15 41.81
C SER A 286 -21.24 -31.33 40.63
N ILE A 287 -21.53 -30.03 40.61
CA ILE A 287 -20.91 -29.08 39.67
C ILE A 287 -19.40 -29.05 39.99
N VAL A 288 -18.56 -29.44 39.03
CA VAL A 288 -17.09 -29.44 39.16
C VAL A 288 -16.52 -28.26 38.38
N GLY A 289 -15.56 -27.51 38.96
CA GLY A 289 -14.81 -26.41 38.31
C GLY A 289 -14.95 -25.05 39.00
N THR A 290 -14.18 -24.06 38.56
CA THR A 290 -14.09 -22.74 39.21
C THR A 290 -15.09 -21.72 38.64
N PRO A 291 -16.00 -21.16 39.46
CA PRO A 291 -16.91 -20.10 39.05
C PRO A 291 -16.18 -18.90 38.43
N GLY A 292 -16.66 -18.42 37.28
CA GLY A 292 -16.06 -17.32 36.52
C GLY A 292 -15.24 -17.75 35.30
N TYR A 293 -14.73 -18.99 35.27
CA TYR A 293 -14.07 -19.59 34.09
C TYR A 293 -14.82 -20.80 33.53
N MET A 294 -15.75 -21.36 34.32
CA MET A 294 -16.60 -22.47 33.94
C MET A 294 -17.55 -22.12 32.77
N PRO A 295 -17.74 -23.00 31.78
CA PRO A 295 -18.69 -22.79 30.70
C PRO A 295 -20.16 -23.06 31.11
N PRO A 296 -21.16 -22.56 30.36
CA PRO A 296 -22.58 -22.70 30.68
C PRO A 296 -23.06 -24.15 30.85
N GLU A 297 -22.61 -25.07 30.00
CA GLU A 297 -22.96 -26.50 30.06
C GLU A 297 -22.46 -27.16 31.35
N GLN A 298 -21.29 -26.74 31.86
CA GLN A 298 -20.72 -27.25 33.11
C GLN A 298 -21.43 -26.62 34.32
N ALA A 299 -21.79 -25.34 34.24
CA ALA A 299 -22.57 -24.66 35.27
C ALA A 299 -23.99 -25.24 35.45
N ARG A 300 -24.55 -25.85 34.39
CA ARG A 300 -25.84 -26.56 34.42
C ARG A 300 -25.73 -28.04 34.77
N GLY A 301 -24.53 -28.58 34.90
CA GLY A 301 -24.31 -30.01 35.16
C GLY A 301 -24.63 -30.92 33.96
N GLU A 302 -24.55 -30.42 32.73
CA GLU A 302 -24.81 -31.16 31.48
C GLU A 302 -23.60 -32.05 31.11
N HIS A 303 -23.28 -33.04 31.94
CA HIS A 303 -22.05 -33.84 31.86
C HIS A 303 -21.79 -34.49 30.48
N ASP A 304 -22.85 -34.89 29.77
CA ASP A 304 -22.78 -35.52 28.44
C ASP A 304 -22.41 -34.55 27.31
N ARG A 305 -22.63 -33.24 27.52
CA ARG A 305 -22.35 -32.20 26.53
C ARG A 305 -20.95 -31.58 26.66
N ILE A 306 -20.19 -31.96 27.70
CA ILE A 306 -18.84 -31.45 27.96
C ILE A 306 -17.82 -32.20 27.09
N ASP A 307 -17.25 -31.50 26.10
CA ASP A 307 -16.11 -31.89 25.27
C ASP A 307 -14.95 -30.86 25.38
N GLY A 308 -13.95 -30.93 24.49
CA GLY A 308 -12.80 -30.00 24.51
C GLY A 308 -13.18 -28.52 24.37
N ARG A 309 -14.38 -28.18 23.87
CA ARG A 309 -14.85 -26.79 23.73
C ARG A 309 -15.21 -26.15 25.07
N ALA A 310 -15.31 -26.94 26.14
CA ALA A 310 -15.36 -26.44 27.51
C ALA A 310 -14.06 -25.71 27.90
N ASP A 311 -12.90 -26.26 27.52
CA ASP A 311 -11.61 -25.61 27.78
C ASP A 311 -11.37 -24.42 26.83
N VAL A 312 -11.95 -24.43 25.62
CA VAL A 312 -11.95 -23.27 24.71
C VAL A 312 -12.67 -22.07 25.35
N TRP A 313 -13.80 -22.31 26.03
CA TRP A 313 -14.47 -21.25 26.80
C TRP A 313 -13.56 -20.74 27.93
N ALA A 314 -12.91 -21.63 28.67
CA ALA A 314 -12.01 -21.22 29.76
C ALA A 314 -10.82 -20.39 29.24
N LEU A 315 -10.23 -20.75 28.11
CA LEU A 315 -9.23 -19.93 27.40
C LEU A 315 -9.80 -18.57 27.00
N GLY A 316 -11.04 -18.53 26.50
CA GLY A 316 -11.76 -17.29 26.21
C GLY A 316 -11.98 -16.42 27.44
N ALA A 317 -12.30 -17.01 28.60
CA ALA A 317 -12.46 -16.29 29.86
C ALA A 317 -11.13 -15.72 30.38
N ILE A 318 -10.03 -16.45 30.19
CA ILE A 318 -8.68 -15.95 30.49
C ILE A 318 -8.31 -14.80 29.54
N LEU A 319 -8.61 -14.91 28.24
CA LEU A 319 -8.42 -13.82 27.29
C LEU A 319 -9.23 -12.58 27.69
N TYR A 320 -10.49 -12.76 28.08
CA TYR A 320 -11.35 -11.69 28.55
C TYR A 320 -10.75 -10.96 29.76
N GLU A 321 -10.19 -11.71 30.72
CA GLU A 321 -9.53 -11.13 31.89
C GLU A 321 -8.21 -10.44 31.54
N ILE A 322 -7.45 -10.96 30.57
CA ILE A 322 -6.26 -10.26 30.03
C ILE A 322 -6.67 -8.90 29.44
N LEU A 323 -7.76 -8.85 28.67
CA LEU A 323 -8.23 -7.63 28.02
C LEU A 323 -8.83 -6.63 29.01
N THR A 324 -9.65 -7.08 29.94
CA THR A 324 -10.48 -6.21 30.79
C THR A 324 -9.97 -6.05 32.23
N GLY A 325 -9.10 -6.96 32.70
CA GLY A 325 -8.71 -7.05 34.10
C GLY A 325 -9.79 -7.64 35.01
N GLN A 326 -10.92 -8.09 34.44
CA GLN A 326 -12.06 -8.65 35.15
C GLN A 326 -12.49 -9.98 34.53
N ARG A 327 -13.14 -10.84 35.31
CA ARG A 327 -13.72 -12.09 34.78
C ARG A 327 -15.03 -11.79 34.02
N PRO A 328 -15.42 -12.62 33.03
CA PRO A 328 -16.67 -12.44 32.29
C PRO A 328 -17.90 -12.30 33.19
N PHE A 329 -17.95 -13.10 34.26
CA PHE A 329 -18.95 -13.00 35.32
C PHE A 329 -18.28 -13.12 36.69
N GLN A 330 -18.61 -12.20 37.60
CA GLN A 330 -18.09 -12.19 38.98
C GLN A 330 -19.12 -11.66 39.97
N SER A 331 -19.05 -12.11 41.23
CA SER A 331 -19.85 -11.65 42.35
C SER A 331 -19.00 -11.75 43.62
N GLU A 332 -19.05 -10.72 44.46
CA GLU A 332 -18.29 -10.69 45.73
C GLU A 332 -18.89 -11.60 46.80
N ASN A 333 -20.21 -11.84 46.77
CA ASN A 333 -20.94 -12.42 47.88
C ASN A 333 -21.69 -13.73 47.56
N SER A 334 -21.73 -14.16 46.30
CA SER A 334 -22.49 -15.36 45.92
C SER A 334 -21.91 -16.11 44.72
N THR A 335 -21.35 -17.29 44.99
CA THR A 335 -20.97 -18.27 43.97
C THR A 335 -22.17 -18.68 43.10
N LEU A 336 -23.35 -18.85 43.71
CA LEU A 336 -24.58 -19.20 43.01
C LEU A 336 -24.97 -18.13 41.99
N ALA A 337 -24.77 -16.84 42.31
CA ALA A 337 -25.06 -15.75 41.38
C ALA A 337 -24.16 -15.80 40.12
N VAL A 338 -22.88 -16.18 40.27
CA VAL A 338 -21.95 -16.33 39.14
C VAL A 338 -22.37 -17.49 38.23
N LEU A 339 -22.79 -18.63 38.80
CA LEU A 339 -23.27 -19.79 38.04
C LEU A 339 -24.57 -19.47 37.28
N VAL A 340 -25.51 -18.78 37.93
CA VAL A 340 -26.75 -18.32 37.29
C VAL A 340 -26.44 -17.35 36.15
N ALA A 341 -25.56 -16.37 36.36
CA ALA A 341 -25.16 -15.41 35.32
C ALA A 341 -24.52 -16.12 34.12
N THR A 342 -23.57 -17.02 34.36
CA THR A 342 -22.91 -17.84 33.33
C THR A 342 -23.91 -18.64 32.49
N SER A 343 -24.98 -19.13 33.13
CA SER A 343 -26.00 -19.93 32.44
C SER A 343 -27.01 -19.12 31.64
N SER A 344 -27.30 -17.88 32.06
CA SER A 344 -28.49 -17.13 31.63
C SER A 344 -28.23 -15.77 30.99
N ARG A 345 -27.04 -15.19 31.17
CA ARG A 345 -26.69 -13.85 30.64
C ARG A 345 -25.69 -13.98 29.50
N ASP A 346 -25.73 -13.00 28.60
CA ASP A 346 -24.68 -12.85 27.61
C ASP A 346 -23.43 -12.21 28.24
N VAL A 347 -22.26 -12.57 27.72
CA VAL A 347 -20.99 -11.99 28.17
C VAL A 347 -20.92 -10.53 27.70
N PRO A 348 -20.64 -9.57 28.60
CA PRO A 348 -20.47 -8.17 28.20
C PRO A 348 -19.34 -8.02 27.18
N ARG A 349 -19.41 -7.03 26.30
CA ARG A 349 -18.30 -6.74 25.38
C ARG A 349 -17.08 -6.23 26.16
N ALA A 350 -15.89 -6.73 25.86
CA ALA A 350 -14.67 -6.36 26.58
C ALA A 350 -14.42 -4.84 26.54
N SER A 351 -14.67 -4.21 25.39
CA SER A 351 -14.62 -2.76 25.17
C SER A 351 -15.62 -1.94 26.01
N SER A 352 -16.68 -2.57 26.52
CA SER A 352 -17.72 -1.91 27.33
C SER A 352 -17.46 -1.94 28.84
N VAL A 353 -16.51 -2.77 29.30
CA VAL A 353 -16.20 -2.93 30.74
C VAL A 353 -15.40 -1.75 31.29
N ASP A 354 -14.41 -1.30 30.51
CA ASP A 354 -13.58 -0.14 30.84
C ASP A 354 -13.19 0.58 29.54
N PRO A 355 -13.92 1.65 29.16
CA PRO A 355 -13.62 2.41 27.95
C PRO A 355 -12.22 3.05 27.94
N ALA A 356 -11.57 3.19 29.10
CA ALA A 356 -10.21 3.71 29.18
C ALA A 356 -9.15 2.67 28.75
N ARG A 357 -9.48 1.37 28.81
CA ARG A 357 -8.67 0.30 28.22
C ARG A 357 -8.98 0.18 26.73
N SER A 358 -8.03 0.58 25.89
CA SER A 358 -8.15 0.41 24.43
C SER A 358 -8.05 -1.08 24.06
N VAL A 359 -9.19 -1.74 23.90
CA VAL A 359 -9.29 -3.14 23.45
C VAL A 359 -9.32 -3.18 21.92
N PRO A 360 -8.37 -3.86 21.25
CA PRO A 360 -8.38 -4.05 19.80
C PRO A 360 -9.60 -4.85 19.34
N ALA A 361 -10.30 -4.38 18.29
CA ALA A 361 -11.54 -4.99 17.80
C ALA A 361 -11.37 -6.48 17.43
N ASP A 362 -10.27 -6.84 16.76
CA ASP A 362 -9.97 -8.22 16.38
C ASP A 362 -9.85 -9.15 17.61
N LEU A 363 -9.21 -8.69 18.69
CA LEU A 363 -9.11 -9.48 19.92
C LEU A 363 -10.46 -9.60 20.64
N GLU A 364 -11.29 -8.57 20.58
CA GLU A 364 -12.65 -8.63 21.11
C GLU A 364 -13.51 -9.64 20.34
N GLU A 365 -13.39 -9.69 19.01
CA GLU A 365 -14.09 -10.68 18.18
C GLU A 365 -13.66 -12.11 18.53
N ILE A 366 -12.34 -12.34 18.61
CA ILE A 366 -11.75 -13.63 19.00
C ILE A 366 -12.26 -14.06 20.39
N CYS A 367 -12.22 -13.13 21.36
CA CYS A 367 -12.70 -13.37 22.72
C CYS A 367 -14.21 -13.68 22.74
N THR A 368 -15.00 -12.91 22.00
CA THR A 368 -16.46 -13.08 21.91
C THR A 368 -16.82 -14.46 21.35
N ARG A 369 -16.13 -14.89 20.29
CA ARG A 369 -16.36 -16.20 19.68
C ARG A 369 -15.97 -17.35 20.61
N ALA A 370 -14.86 -17.24 21.33
CA ALA A 370 -14.46 -18.24 22.32
C ALA A 370 -15.48 -18.38 23.48
N LEU A 371 -16.14 -17.28 23.84
CA LEU A 371 -17.15 -17.18 24.89
C LEU A 371 -18.61 -17.31 24.38
N ALA A 372 -18.82 -17.91 23.20
CA ALA A 372 -20.18 -18.16 22.71
C ALA A 372 -20.91 -19.18 23.61
N ARG A 373 -22.16 -18.91 23.99
CA ARG A 373 -22.92 -19.75 24.93
C ARG A 373 -23.07 -21.19 24.43
N GLU A 374 -23.41 -21.37 23.16
CA GLU A 374 -23.51 -22.71 22.56
C GLU A 374 -22.13 -23.24 22.12
N PRO A 375 -21.72 -24.44 22.53
CA PRO A 375 -20.43 -25.02 22.15
C PRO A 375 -20.22 -25.08 20.63
N ALA A 376 -21.27 -25.25 19.83
CA ALA A 376 -21.18 -25.27 18.37
C ALA A 376 -20.80 -23.95 17.71
N GLN A 377 -20.95 -22.82 18.41
CA GLN A 377 -20.60 -21.48 17.92
C GLN A 377 -19.19 -21.04 18.33
N ARG A 378 -18.54 -21.80 19.23
CA ARG A 378 -17.16 -21.56 19.65
C ARG A 378 -16.16 -22.01 18.58
N TYR A 379 -14.88 -21.77 18.81
CA TYR A 379 -13.84 -22.40 18.01
C TYR A 379 -13.94 -23.93 18.11
N PRO A 380 -13.72 -24.66 17.00
CA PRO A 380 -13.85 -26.12 16.99
C PRO A 380 -12.79 -26.82 17.84
N SER A 381 -11.65 -26.18 18.10
CA SER A 381 -10.54 -26.68 18.94
C SER A 381 -9.77 -25.53 19.60
N ALA A 382 -8.92 -25.85 20.58
CA ALA A 382 -8.01 -24.88 21.19
C ALA A 382 -6.94 -24.41 20.18
N ARG A 383 -6.51 -25.27 19.24
CA ARG A 383 -5.62 -24.88 18.14
C ARG A 383 -6.21 -23.76 17.27
N ALA A 384 -7.49 -23.89 16.88
CA ALA A 384 -8.15 -22.91 16.03
C ALA A 384 -8.23 -21.52 16.69
N LEU A 385 -8.41 -21.46 18.02
CA LEU A 385 -8.32 -20.22 18.78
C LEU A 385 -6.89 -19.65 18.77
N CYS A 386 -5.87 -20.50 18.98
CA CYS A 386 -4.47 -20.07 18.98
C CYS A 386 -4.03 -19.50 17.63
N ASP A 387 -4.38 -20.17 16.53
CA ASP A 387 -4.04 -19.73 15.17
C ASP A 387 -4.62 -18.32 14.90
N ASP A 388 -5.83 -18.03 15.41
CA ASP A 388 -6.48 -16.74 15.23
C ASP A 388 -5.79 -15.61 16.03
N ILE A 389 -5.32 -15.93 17.24
CA ILE A 389 -4.50 -15.02 18.05
C ILE A 389 -3.13 -14.80 17.39
N GLU A 390 -2.53 -15.83 16.78
CA GLU A 390 -1.27 -15.71 16.03
C GLU A 390 -1.43 -14.84 14.76
N LEU A 391 -2.54 -14.97 14.03
CA LEU A 391 -2.87 -14.09 12.90
C LEU A 391 -3.02 -12.63 13.33
N TYR A 392 -3.61 -12.39 14.49
CA TYR A 392 -3.66 -11.06 15.09
C TYR A 392 -2.26 -10.54 15.44
N LEU A 393 -1.43 -11.34 16.13
CA LEU A 393 -0.08 -10.95 16.54
C LEU A 393 0.86 -10.67 15.36
N THR A 394 0.65 -11.31 14.21
CA THR A 394 1.43 -11.11 12.98
C THR A 394 0.93 -9.95 12.11
N GLY A 395 -0.23 -9.36 12.45
CA GLY A 395 -0.85 -8.28 11.67
C GLY A 395 -1.47 -8.73 10.35
N THR A 396 -1.59 -10.04 10.11
CA THR A 396 -2.07 -10.61 8.84
C THR A 396 -3.54 -10.25 8.60
N ARG A 397 -4.40 -10.33 9.64
CA ARG A 397 -5.82 -9.93 9.57
C ARG A 397 -6.01 -8.47 9.11
N GLU A 398 -5.25 -7.54 9.69
CA GLU A 398 -5.33 -6.13 9.31
C GLU A 398 -4.85 -5.89 7.89
N ARG A 399 -3.78 -6.58 7.47
CA ARG A 399 -3.27 -6.51 6.10
C ARG A 399 -4.29 -7.04 5.08
N ASP A 400 -4.91 -8.18 5.37
CA ASP A 400 -5.93 -8.78 4.50
C ASP A 400 -7.17 -7.89 4.39
N ARG A 401 -7.61 -7.28 5.50
CA ARG A 401 -8.72 -6.31 5.50
C ARG A 401 -8.42 -5.08 4.65
N ARG A 402 -7.22 -4.50 4.79
CA ARG A 402 -6.79 -3.36 3.97
C ARG A 402 -6.67 -3.72 2.50
N GLN A 403 -6.17 -4.93 2.20
CA GLN A 403 -6.10 -5.43 0.83
C GLN A 403 -7.51 -5.59 0.23
N ALA A 404 -8.45 -6.20 0.95
CA ALA A 404 -9.83 -6.36 0.49
C ALA A 404 -10.56 -5.02 0.29
N GLU A 405 -10.31 -4.03 1.17
CA GLU A 405 -10.84 -2.68 0.97
C GLU A 405 -10.23 -2.00 -0.27
N ALA A 406 -8.92 -2.17 -0.49
CA ALA A 406 -8.25 -1.67 -1.68
C ALA A 406 -8.82 -2.33 -2.96
N ASP A 407 -9.06 -3.64 -2.94
CA ASP A 407 -9.67 -4.37 -4.06
C ASP A 407 -11.10 -3.84 -4.36
N ARG A 408 -11.91 -3.56 -3.32
CA ARG A 408 -13.25 -2.96 -3.50
C ARG A 408 -13.17 -1.58 -4.14
N LEU A 409 -12.26 -0.73 -3.66
CA LEU A 409 -12.05 0.62 -4.21
C LEU A 409 -11.58 0.59 -5.66
N VAL A 410 -10.75 -0.39 -6.03
CA VAL A 410 -10.34 -0.61 -7.43
C VAL A 410 -11.54 -0.99 -8.28
N ALA A 411 -12.40 -1.90 -7.83
CA ALA A 411 -13.61 -2.29 -8.58
C ALA A 411 -14.56 -1.09 -8.82
N GLU A 412 -14.77 -0.24 -7.80
CA GLU A 412 -15.54 1.00 -7.94
C GLU A 412 -14.90 1.97 -8.95
N ALA A 413 -13.56 2.05 -8.98
CA ALA A 413 -12.84 2.88 -9.94
C ALA A 413 -12.94 2.33 -11.37
N GLU A 414 -12.84 1.01 -11.55
CA GLU A 414 -12.97 0.36 -12.86
C GLU A 414 -14.35 0.58 -13.49
N GLU A 415 -15.43 0.53 -12.70
CA GLU A 415 -16.78 0.88 -13.15
C GLU A 415 -16.85 2.34 -13.65
N SER A 416 -16.24 3.26 -12.89
CA SER A 416 -16.18 4.68 -13.28
C SER A 416 -15.32 4.91 -14.53
N LEU A 417 -14.23 4.14 -14.70
CA LEU A 417 -13.38 4.18 -15.89
C LEU A 417 -14.08 3.61 -17.13
N TRP A 418 -14.92 2.59 -16.96
CA TRP A 418 -15.77 2.07 -18.02
C TRP A 418 -16.78 3.13 -18.48
N TYR A 419 -17.48 3.78 -17.53
CA TYR A 419 -18.39 4.87 -17.83
C TYR A 419 -17.69 6.06 -18.52
N LEU A 420 -16.49 6.42 -18.06
CA LEU A 420 -15.64 7.42 -18.69
C LEU A 420 -15.29 7.06 -20.15
N GLY A 421 -15.11 5.76 -20.45
CA GLY A 421 -14.94 5.27 -21.81
C GLY A 421 -16.15 5.58 -22.69
N MET A 422 -17.35 5.25 -22.22
CA MET A 422 -18.59 5.53 -22.95
C MET A 422 -18.80 7.02 -23.23
N LEU A 423 -18.57 7.88 -22.22
CA LEU A 423 -18.72 9.33 -22.38
C LEU A 423 -17.77 9.90 -23.43
N ARG A 424 -16.56 9.34 -23.56
CA ARG A 424 -15.59 9.73 -24.58
C ARG A 424 -16.05 9.35 -25.97
N ASP A 425 -16.56 8.14 -26.14
CA ASP A 425 -17.06 7.65 -27.43
C ASP A 425 -18.25 8.50 -27.89
N GLU A 426 -19.17 8.85 -26.98
CA GLU A 426 -20.29 9.77 -27.27
C GLU A 426 -19.81 11.18 -27.65
N LEU A 427 -18.83 11.74 -26.93
CA LEU A 427 -18.28 13.05 -27.26
C LEU A 427 -17.59 13.05 -28.63
N ALA A 428 -16.80 12.02 -28.92
CA ALA A 428 -16.09 11.90 -30.19
C ALA A 428 -17.06 11.80 -31.37
N ASP A 429 -18.12 10.99 -31.25
CA ASP A 429 -19.18 10.88 -32.26
C ASP A 429 -19.91 12.22 -32.49
N LEU A 430 -20.27 12.91 -31.40
CA LEU A 430 -20.96 14.20 -31.49
C LEU A 430 -20.08 15.29 -32.12
N GLN A 431 -18.79 15.33 -31.77
CA GLN A 431 -17.82 16.24 -32.36
C GLN A 431 -17.58 15.96 -33.85
N ALA A 432 -17.49 14.68 -34.25
CA ALA A 432 -17.38 14.30 -35.65
C ALA A 432 -18.60 14.76 -36.46
N ARG A 433 -19.81 14.54 -35.94
CA ARG A 433 -21.05 15.01 -36.57
C ARG A 433 -21.13 16.53 -36.69
N LEU A 434 -20.64 17.27 -35.69
CA LEU A 434 -20.57 18.74 -35.73
C LEU A 434 -19.56 19.23 -36.78
N ALA A 435 -18.41 18.56 -36.92
CA ALA A 435 -17.39 18.92 -37.89
C ALA A 435 -17.81 18.68 -39.36
N GLU A 436 -18.71 17.73 -39.60
CA GLU A 436 -19.27 17.47 -40.94
C GLU A 436 -20.29 18.53 -41.39
N GLN A 437 -20.83 19.31 -40.46
CA GLN A 437 -21.84 20.31 -40.82
C GLN A 437 -21.20 21.63 -41.29
N PRO A 438 -21.79 22.31 -42.29
CA PRO A 438 -21.26 23.57 -42.79
C PRO A 438 -21.32 24.66 -41.70
N PRO A 439 -20.34 25.57 -41.65
CA PRO A 439 -20.30 26.63 -40.65
C PRO A 439 -21.57 27.50 -40.73
N LEU A 440 -22.27 27.62 -39.60
CA LEU A 440 -23.48 28.43 -39.49
C LEU A 440 -23.17 29.92 -39.67
N SER A 441 -23.84 30.56 -40.62
CA SER A 441 -23.82 32.02 -40.73
C SER A 441 -24.49 32.66 -39.51
N GLY A 442 -23.93 33.78 -39.06
CA GLY A 442 -24.52 34.61 -38.00
C GLY A 442 -25.94 35.11 -38.34
N GLN A 443 -26.37 35.04 -39.60
CA GLN A 443 -27.71 35.44 -40.04
C GLN A 443 -28.74 34.30 -40.14
N GLU A 444 -28.35 33.05 -39.88
CA GLU A 444 -29.30 31.93 -39.95
C GLU A 444 -30.44 32.04 -38.93
N PRO A 445 -31.66 31.56 -39.24
CA PRO A 445 -32.78 31.56 -38.32
C PRO A 445 -32.47 30.83 -37.02
N ILE A 446 -32.95 31.37 -35.88
CA ILE A 446 -32.73 30.81 -34.54
C ILE A 446 -33.13 29.33 -34.46
N ALA A 447 -34.18 28.92 -35.17
CA ALA A 447 -34.65 27.53 -35.17
C ALA A 447 -33.56 26.54 -35.66
N GLN A 448 -32.75 26.92 -36.65
CA GLN A 448 -31.64 26.10 -37.16
C GLN A 448 -30.44 26.16 -36.21
N LYS A 449 -30.14 27.34 -35.65
CA LYS A 449 -29.06 27.51 -34.66
C LYS A 449 -29.30 26.70 -33.38
N ARG A 450 -30.55 26.56 -32.93
CA ARG A 450 -30.92 25.78 -31.73
C ARG A 450 -30.47 24.33 -31.80
N VAL A 451 -30.47 23.71 -32.98
CA VAL A 451 -30.02 22.32 -33.15
C VAL A 451 -28.51 22.21 -32.90
N TYR A 452 -27.74 23.18 -33.41
CA TYR A 452 -26.30 23.27 -33.17
C TYR A 452 -25.97 23.59 -31.72
N TRP A 453 -26.64 24.59 -31.14
CA TRP A 453 -26.43 24.97 -29.74
C TRP A 453 -26.75 23.81 -28.79
N ALA A 454 -27.78 23.01 -29.07
CA ALA A 454 -28.07 21.82 -28.28
C ALA A 454 -26.94 20.78 -28.35
N ALA A 455 -26.30 20.63 -29.51
CA ALA A 455 -25.14 19.76 -29.67
C ALA A 455 -23.89 20.32 -28.97
N GLU A 456 -23.63 21.64 -29.07
CA GLU A 456 -22.56 22.31 -28.33
C GLU A 456 -22.76 22.20 -26.80
N ASP A 457 -23.99 22.42 -26.32
CA ASP A 457 -24.37 22.27 -24.91
C ASP A 457 -24.16 20.83 -24.43
N ARG A 458 -24.49 19.82 -25.27
CA ARG A 458 -24.23 18.41 -24.95
C ARG A 458 -22.74 18.10 -24.91
N CYS A 459 -21.94 18.61 -25.85
CA CYS A 459 -20.48 18.51 -25.80
C CYS A 459 -19.93 19.08 -24.48
N ALA A 460 -20.39 20.27 -24.10
CA ALA A 460 -19.99 20.92 -22.85
C ALA A 460 -20.45 20.14 -21.59
N SER A 461 -21.62 19.50 -21.63
CA SER A 461 -22.09 18.60 -20.56
C SER A 461 -21.23 17.35 -20.45
N LEU A 462 -20.98 16.67 -21.57
CA LEU A 462 -20.15 15.47 -21.63
C LEU A 462 -18.74 15.74 -21.11
N ASP A 463 -18.16 16.90 -21.43
CA ASP A 463 -16.85 17.30 -20.91
C ASP A 463 -16.85 17.46 -19.37
N ARG A 464 -17.92 18.04 -18.78
CA ARG A 464 -18.09 18.09 -17.32
C ARG A 464 -18.25 16.70 -16.70
N GLU A 465 -19.09 15.86 -17.29
CA GLU A 465 -19.32 14.48 -16.84
C GLU A 465 -18.03 13.65 -16.87
N GLN A 466 -17.23 13.79 -17.94
CA GLN A 466 -15.91 13.13 -18.04
C GLN A 466 -14.94 13.59 -16.95
N ARG A 467 -14.87 14.89 -16.64
CA ARG A 467 -14.02 15.40 -15.55
C ARG A 467 -14.45 14.84 -14.20
N GLN A 468 -15.75 14.76 -13.95
CA GLN A 468 -16.28 14.20 -12.71
C GLN A 468 -15.98 12.70 -12.57
N ALA A 469 -16.27 11.91 -13.62
CA ALA A 469 -15.98 10.47 -13.62
C ALA A 469 -14.48 10.19 -13.45
N PHE A 470 -13.63 10.96 -14.14
CA PHE A 470 -12.18 10.86 -13.97
C PHE A 470 -11.74 11.14 -12.53
N GLY A 471 -12.18 12.26 -11.95
CA GLY A 471 -11.80 12.65 -10.58
C GLY A 471 -12.29 11.66 -9.53
N TRP A 472 -13.48 11.08 -9.75
CA TRP A 472 -14.01 10.01 -8.89
C TRP A 472 -13.12 8.75 -8.96
N ALA A 473 -12.83 8.26 -10.16
CA ALA A 473 -11.96 7.09 -10.35
C ALA A 473 -10.56 7.31 -9.75
N GLU A 474 -9.96 8.48 -10.01
CA GLU A 474 -8.64 8.83 -9.48
C GLU A 474 -8.64 8.85 -7.94
N GLY A 475 -9.65 9.48 -7.33
CA GLY A 475 -9.79 9.53 -5.87
C GLY A 475 -9.90 8.13 -5.23
N LYS A 476 -10.67 7.22 -5.86
CA LYS A 476 -10.81 5.84 -5.39
C LYS A 476 -9.51 5.05 -5.51
N LEU A 477 -8.77 5.22 -6.60
CA LEU A 477 -7.48 4.55 -6.78
C LEU A 477 -6.41 5.09 -5.82
N ILE A 478 -6.40 6.38 -5.53
CA ILE A 478 -5.51 6.97 -4.52
C ILE A 478 -5.82 6.37 -3.14
N GLN A 479 -7.09 6.30 -2.75
CA GLN A 479 -7.50 5.64 -1.50
C GLN A 479 -7.08 4.16 -1.48
N ALA A 480 -7.20 3.43 -2.58
CA ALA A 480 -6.76 2.04 -2.67
C ALA A 480 -5.24 1.89 -2.42
N VAL A 481 -4.43 2.80 -2.97
CA VAL A 481 -2.97 2.83 -2.74
C VAL A 481 -2.64 3.22 -1.28
N GLU A 482 -3.43 4.07 -0.64
CA GLU A 482 -3.27 4.39 0.78
C GLU A 482 -3.57 3.17 1.69
N GLN A 483 -4.58 2.37 1.34
CA GLN A 483 -4.88 1.12 2.04
C GLN A 483 -3.79 0.06 1.80
N SER A 484 -3.35 -0.10 0.55
CA SER A 484 -2.31 -1.06 0.15
C SER A 484 -1.30 -0.43 -0.82
N PRO A 485 -0.17 0.11 -0.32
CA PRO A 485 0.82 0.81 -1.16
C PRO A 485 1.45 -0.02 -2.28
N THR A 486 1.41 -1.35 -2.15
CA THR A 486 1.95 -2.32 -3.11
C THR A 486 0.89 -2.88 -4.06
N HIS A 487 -0.36 -2.40 -4.02
CA HIS A 487 -1.43 -2.91 -4.86
C HIS A 487 -1.17 -2.64 -6.35
N GLU A 488 -0.93 -3.69 -7.13
CA GLU A 488 -0.45 -3.57 -8.52
C GLU A 488 -1.52 -2.98 -9.47
N SER A 489 -2.76 -3.46 -9.40
CA SER A 489 -3.85 -2.98 -10.27
C SER A 489 -4.13 -1.49 -10.07
N ALA A 490 -4.27 -1.03 -8.82
CA ALA A 490 -4.52 0.38 -8.51
C ALA A 490 -3.43 1.30 -9.08
N ARG A 491 -2.17 0.94 -8.85
CA ARG A 491 -1.01 1.69 -9.36
C ARG A 491 -0.93 1.68 -10.88
N SER A 492 -1.26 0.55 -11.51
CA SER A 492 -1.26 0.42 -12.97
C SER A 492 -2.35 1.27 -13.62
N LEU A 493 -3.57 1.27 -13.05
CA LEU A 493 -4.66 2.12 -13.53
C LEU A 493 -4.35 3.62 -13.38
N LEU A 494 -3.79 4.05 -12.25
CA LEU A 494 -3.35 5.43 -12.07
C LEU A 494 -2.27 5.83 -13.09
N ALA A 495 -1.28 4.97 -13.32
CA ALA A 495 -0.27 5.19 -14.34
C ALA A 495 -0.91 5.30 -15.75
N ASP A 496 -1.87 4.45 -16.09
CA ASP A 496 -2.58 4.51 -17.37
C ASP A 496 -3.42 5.77 -17.54
N MET A 497 -4.09 6.23 -16.47
CA MET A 497 -4.85 7.47 -16.46
C MET A 497 -3.95 8.68 -16.71
N HIS A 498 -2.84 8.79 -15.99
CA HIS A 498 -1.88 9.87 -16.19
C HIS A 498 -1.17 9.79 -17.55
N TRP A 499 -0.91 8.58 -18.07
CA TRP A 499 -0.36 8.42 -19.42
C TRP A 499 -1.30 8.97 -20.51
N ARG A 500 -2.61 8.75 -20.38
CA ARG A 500 -3.60 9.34 -21.30
C ARG A 500 -3.63 10.86 -21.21
N ARG A 501 -3.55 11.41 -19.99
CA ARG A 501 -3.48 12.86 -19.78
C ARG A 501 -2.19 13.48 -20.33
N TYR A 502 -1.06 12.79 -20.19
CA TYR A 502 0.18 13.17 -20.85
C TYR A 502 0.01 13.27 -22.37
N ARG A 503 -0.64 12.27 -23.01
CA ARG A 503 -0.93 12.33 -24.46
C ARG A 503 -1.85 13.48 -24.84
N GLN A 504 -2.84 13.80 -24.01
CA GLN A 504 -3.74 14.92 -24.23
C GLN A 504 -3.01 16.26 -24.11
N ALA A 505 -2.25 16.47 -23.04
CA ALA A 505 -1.42 17.65 -22.82
C ALA A 505 -0.40 17.85 -23.95
N ARG A 506 0.23 16.75 -24.41
CA ARG A 506 1.09 16.74 -25.61
C ARG A 506 0.35 17.25 -26.86
N SER A 507 -0.86 16.77 -27.11
CA SER A 507 -1.65 17.22 -28.28
C SER A 507 -2.10 18.68 -28.17
N ALA A 508 -2.27 19.19 -26.95
CA ALA A 508 -2.59 20.58 -26.66
C ALA A 508 -1.35 21.48 -26.55
N HIS A 509 -0.14 20.93 -26.67
CA HIS A 509 1.14 21.63 -26.44
C HIS A 509 1.29 22.24 -25.03
N GLU A 510 0.65 21.63 -24.02
CA GLU A 510 0.70 22.02 -22.61
C GLU A 510 1.88 21.33 -21.91
N LEU A 511 3.05 21.97 -21.94
CA LEU A 511 4.30 21.42 -21.39
C LEU A 511 4.22 21.06 -19.91
N GLU A 512 3.78 22.00 -19.08
CA GLU A 512 3.77 21.83 -17.62
C GLU A 512 2.87 20.67 -17.20
N ALA A 513 1.65 20.63 -17.75
CA ALA A 513 0.71 19.54 -17.52
C ALA A 513 1.26 18.19 -17.99
N ALA A 514 1.93 18.15 -19.15
CA ALA A 514 2.54 16.93 -19.66
C ALA A 514 3.67 16.43 -18.72
N GLU A 515 4.53 17.32 -18.24
CA GLU A 515 5.59 16.97 -17.28
C GLU A 515 5.03 16.44 -15.96
N GLU A 516 4.00 17.08 -15.41
CA GLU A 516 3.33 16.64 -14.19
C GLU A 516 2.76 15.24 -14.33
N HIS A 517 2.11 14.95 -15.46
CA HIS A 517 1.56 13.64 -15.73
C HIS A 517 2.64 12.57 -15.93
N LEU A 518 3.77 12.88 -16.59
CA LEU A 518 4.90 11.94 -16.65
C LEU A 518 5.48 11.62 -15.27
N LYS A 519 5.64 12.64 -14.41
CA LYS A 519 6.08 12.46 -13.01
C LYS A 519 5.10 11.56 -12.24
N ALA A 520 3.79 11.73 -12.46
CA ALA A 520 2.76 10.90 -11.86
C ALA A 520 2.84 9.44 -12.34
N VAL A 521 3.04 9.19 -13.65
CA VAL A 521 3.28 7.84 -14.18
C VAL A 521 4.49 7.20 -13.50
N ALA A 522 5.61 7.92 -13.39
CA ALA A 522 6.82 7.43 -12.72
C ALA A 522 6.60 7.15 -11.21
N ARG A 523 5.81 7.99 -10.53
CA ARG A 523 5.46 7.80 -9.11
C ARG A 523 4.72 6.47 -8.87
N TYR A 524 3.73 6.16 -9.70
CA TYR A 524 2.92 4.96 -9.53
C TYR A 524 3.57 3.72 -10.15
N ARG A 525 4.31 3.87 -11.25
CA ARG A 525 4.97 2.76 -11.93
C ARG A 525 6.37 3.17 -12.45
N PRO A 526 7.40 3.17 -11.58
CA PRO A 526 8.76 3.60 -11.96
C PRO A 526 9.39 2.77 -13.10
N ALA A 527 9.02 1.50 -13.21
CA ALA A 527 9.51 0.57 -14.23
C ALA A 527 8.62 0.52 -15.49
N ASP A 528 7.71 1.47 -15.67
CA ASP A 528 6.81 1.50 -16.83
C ASP A 528 7.62 1.58 -18.14
N PRO A 529 7.39 0.68 -19.12
CA PRO A 529 8.14 0.67 -20.38
C PRO A 529 7.95 1.95 -21.19
N ARG A 530 6.85 2.67 -21.00
CA ARG A 530 6.55 3.93 -21.69
C ARG A 530 7.49 5.06 -21.27
N LEU A 531 8.05 4.99 -20.06
CA LEU A 531 9.05 5.94 -19.54
C LEU A 531 10.46 5.67 -20.09
N ARG A 532 10.69 4.52 -20.72
CA ARG A 532 11.99 4.10 -21.26
C ARG A 532 12.12 4.31 -22.76
N GLN A 533 11.22 5.04 -23.38
CA GLN A 533 11.33 5.43 -24.78
C GLN A 533 12.01 6.81 -24.85
N PRO A 534 13.36 6.89 -24.78
CA PRO A 534 14.05 8.17 -24.87
C PRO A 534 13.74 8.84 -26.20
N ILE A 535 13.89 10.16 -26.26
CA ILE A 535 13.84 10.86 -27.53
C ILE A 535 15.13 10.58 -28.28
N GLY A 536 15.02 9.99 -29.47
CA GLY A 536 16.16 9.73 -30.33
C GLY A 536 16.46 10.92 -31.24
N LEU A 537 17.62 11.59 -31.06
CA LEU A 537 18.12 12.62 -31.98
C LEU A 537 19.09 12.01 -32.99
N THR A 538 18.72 12.07 -34.26
CA THR A 538 19.63 11.83 -35.39
C THR A 538 19.88 13.15 -36.10
N LEU A 539 21.14 13.57 -36.16
CA LEU A 539 21.51 14.89 -36.70
C LEU A 539 22.70 14.76 -37.64
N GLN A 540 22.56 15.29 -38.85
CA GLN A 540 23.63 15.40 -39.83
C GLN A 540 23.91 16.88 -40.14
N THR A 541 25.18 17.21 -40.36
CA THR A 541 25.60 18.56 -40.74
C THR A 541 26.42 18.57 -42.02
N SER A 542 26.30 19.65 -42.78
CA SER A 542 27.22 20.01 -43.85
C SER A 542 27.90 21.35 -43.51
N PRO A 543 29.23 21.42 -43.36
CA PRO A 543 30.18 20.30 -43.39
C PRO A 543 30.00 19.34 -42.20
N ALA A 544 30.48 18.10 -42.36
CA ALA A 544 30.48 17.10 -41.28
C ALA A 544 31.47 17.46 -40.16
N GLY A 545 31.31 16.85 -38.98
CA GLY A 545 32.19 17.08 -37.83
C GLY A 545 31.84 18.32 -37.01
N ALA A 546 30.67 18.92 -37.21
CA ALA A 546 30.18 20.01 -36.36
C ALA A 546 30.02 19.53 -34.93
N GLU A 547 30.47 20.32 -33.95
CA GLU A 547 30.16 20.06 -32.55
C GLU A 547 28.68 20.40 -32.31
N VAL A 548 27.96 19.48 -31.67
CA VAL A 548 26.55 19.65 -31.31
C VAL A 548 26.44 19.80 -29.81
N VAL A 549 25.94 20.94 -29.38
CA VAL A 549 25.72 21.27 -27.98
C VAL A 549 24.21 21.33 -27.72
N LEU A 550 23.76 20.64 -26.68
CA LEU A 550 22.40 20.72 -26.19
C LEU A 550 22.34 21.72 -25.03
N ALA A 551 21.50 22.73 -25.17
CA ALA A 551 21.17 23.67 -24.10
C ALA A 551 19.73 23.48 -23.64
N ARG A 552 19.52 23.48 -22.32
CA ARG A 552 18.17 23.46 -21.74
C ARG A 552 17.57 24.85 -21.81
N VAL A 553 16.32 24.97 -22.23
CA VAL A 553 15.60 26.26 -22.21
C VAL A 553 14.89 26.40 -20.87
N VAL A 554 15.13 27.51 -20.18
CA VAL A 554 14.41 27.88 -18.95
C VAL A 554 13.85 29.28 -19.10
N GLU A 555 12.78 29.57 -18.37
CA GLU A 555 12.26 30.92 -18.28
C GLU A 555 13.03 31.70 -17.21
N GLN A 556 13.57 32.86 -17.59
CA GLN A 556 14.19 33.83 -16.70
C GLN A 556 13.62 35.21 -17.03
N ASP A 557 13.09 35.91 -16.03
CA ASP A 557 12.48 37.24 -16.20
C ASP A 557 11.44 37.25 -17.33
N ARG A 558 10.63 36.18 -17.44
CA ARG A 558 9.60 35.95 -18.48
C ARG A 558 10.12 35.79 -19.92
N VAL A 559 11.43 35.65 -20.09
CA VAL A 559 12.10 35.39 -21.36
C VAL A 559 12.67 33.98 -21.35
N LEU A 560 12.53 33.25 -22.46
CA LEU A 560 13.13 31.93 -22.63
C LEU A 560 14.62 32.07 -22.95
N VAL A 561 15.45 31.61 -22.03
CA VAL A 561 16.92 31.68 -22.12
C VAL A 561 17.50 30.27 -22.17
N SER A 562 18.48 30.06 -23.05
CA SER A 562 19.23 28.80 -23.13
C SER A 562 20.28 28.75 -22.01
N THR A 563 20.34 27.62 -21.30
CA THR A 563 21.20 27.39 -20.13
C THR A 563 21.99 26.08 -20.26
N ALA A 564 22.95 25.89 -19.33
CA ALA A 564 23.78 24.71 -19.09
C ALA A 564 23.98 23.78 -20.30
N GLU A 565 25.11 23.98 -20.97
CA GLU A 565 25.51 23.28 -22.17
C GLU A 565 26.01 21.86 -21.86
N ARG A 566 25.38 20.86 -22.48
CA ARG A 566 25.89 19.49 -22.56
C ARG A 566 26.30 19.22 -24.01
N SER A 567 27.57 18.93 -24.25
CA SER A 567 28.00 18.43 -25.57
C SER A 567 27.36 17.07 -25.84
N LEU A 568 26.77 16.91 -27.03
CA LEU A 568 26.25 15.65 -27.56
C LEU A 568 27.28 14.92 -28.45
N GLY A 569 28.43 15.55 -28.72
CA GLY A 569 29.48 15.04 -29.59
C GLY A 569 29.51 15.74 -30.96
N GLN A 570 30.19 15.11 -31.92
CA GLN A 570 30.33 15.63 -33.29
C GLN A 570 29.34 14.96 -34.24
N ALA A 571 28.70 15.74 -35.11
CA ALA A 571 27.83 15.21 -36.14
C ALA A 571 28.62 14.40 -37.20
N PRO A 572 28.07 13.27 -37.70
CA PRO A 572 26.69 12.82 -37.55
C PRO A 572 26.39 12.18 -36.18
N LEU A 573 25.28 12.61 -35.57
CA LEU A 573 24.71 11.96 -34.40
C LEU A 573 23.66 10.94 -34.84
N VAL A 574 23.63 9.78 -34.18
CA VAL A 574 22.66 8.71 -34.46
C VAL A 574 21.99 8.31 -33.15
N ASP A 575 20.67 8.50 -33.09
CA ASP A 575 19.81 8.10 -31.97
C ASP A 575 20.32 8.55 -30.58
N VAL A 576 20.85 9.77 -30.50
CA VAL A 576 21.39 10.32 -29.25
C VAL A 576 20.24 10.78 -28.35
N PRO A 577 20.18 10.36 -27.07
CA PRO A 577 19.08 10.71 -26.18
C PRO A 577 19.12 12.19 -25.79
N ILE A 578 17.98 12.88 -25.92
CA ILE A 578 17.76 14.25 -25.43
C ILE A 578 16.59 14.31 -24.44
N PRO A 579 16.52 15.33 -23.55
CA PRO A 579 15.42 15.44 -22.59
C PRO A 579 14.10 15.85 -23.26
N THR A 580 12.99 15.45 -22.64
CA THR A 580 11.64 15.92 -22.97
C THR A 580 11.50 17.42 -22.69
N GLY A 581 10.71 18.11 -23.51
CA GLY A 581 10.40 19.54 -23.38
C GLY A 581 11.18 20.41 -24.37
N ARG A 582 11.33 21.69 -24.02
CA ARG A 582 12.04 22.69 -24.82
C ARG A 582 13.55 22.58 -24.62
N SER A 583 14.28 22.42 -25.72
CA SER A 583 15.74 22.50 -25.75
C SER A 583 16.20 23.28 -26.96
N THR A 584 17.44 23.76 -26.96
CA THR A 584 18.09 24.34 -28.13
C THR A 584 19.31 23.52 -28.47
N LEU A 585 19.43 23.12 -29.74
CA LEU A 585 20.66 22.55 -30.28
C LEU A 585 21.50 23.68 -30.86
N GLU A 586 22.72 23.86 -30.36
CA GLU A 586 23.69 24.76 -30.94
C GLU A 586 24.69 23.94 -31.78
N ILE A 587 24.77 24.26 -33.07
CA ILE A 587 25.67 23.63 -34.02
C ILE A 587 26.87 24.54 -34.22
N ARG A 588 28.05 24.09 -33.80
CA ARG A 588 29.31 24.81 -33.87
C ARG A 588 30.20 24.20 -34.94
N VAL A 589 30.47 24.96 -36.00
CA VAL A 589 31.44 24.61 -37.04
C VAL A 589 32.58 25.62 -36.99
N PRO A 590 33.85 25.18 -36.88
CA PRO A 590 34.99 26.09 -36.88
C PRO A 590 34.96 27.07 -38.06
N GLY A 591 35.09 28.37 -37.77
CA GLY A 591 35.08 29.42 -38.80
C GLY A 591 33.69 29.77 -39.37
N ARG A 592 32.61 29.21 -38.84
CA ARG A 592 31.22 29.60 -39.18
C ARG A 592 30.49 30.12 -37.94
N ARG A 593 29.44 30.93 -38.14
CA ARG A 593 28.55 31.36 -37.05
C ARG A 593 27.82 30.15 -36.47
N PRO A 594 27.64 30.07 -35.13
CA PRO A 594 26.81 29.03 -34.52
C PRO A 594 25.37 29.08 -35.04
N VAL A 595 24.79 27.92 -35.28
CA VAL A 595 23.38 27.77 -35.67
C VAL A 595 22.58 27.25 -34.49
N PHE A 596 21.52 27.97 -34.12
CA PHE A 596 20.64 27.59 -33.02
C PHE A 596 19.36 26.96 -33.55
N ILE A 597 19.00 25.79 -33.03
CA ILE A 597 17.83 25.02 -33.45
C ILE A 597 16.95 24.76 -32.21
N PRO A 598 15.90 25.57 -31.97
CA PRO A 598 14.94 25.28 -30.92
C PRO A 598 14.18 24.00 -31.29
N VAL A 599 14.09 23.06 -30.35
CA VAL A 599 13.39 21.79 -30.51
C VAL A 599 12.37 21.61 -29.40
N MET A 600 11.19 21.11 -29.78
CA MET A 600 10.18 20.57 -28.87
C MET A 600 10.17 19.06 -29.01
N ALA A 601 10.48 18.35 -27.93
CA ALA A 601 10.54 16.90 -27.96
C ALA A 601 9.66 16.28 -26.87
N TRP A 602 8.98 15.20 -27.21
CA TRP A 602 8.12 14.44 -26.30
C TRP A 602 8.64 13.02 -26.12
N GLN A 603 8.38 12.39 -24.98
CA GLN A 603 8.72 10.99 -24.73
C GLN A 603 8.28 10.10 -25.90
N GLY A 604 9.21 9.30 -26.43
CA GLY A 604 9.00 8.42 -27.59
C GLY A 604 9.20 9.06 -28.96
N ASP A 605 9.58 10.34 -29.05
CA ASP A 605 9.84 10.99 -30.33
C ASP A 605 11.16 10.55 -30.97
N THR A 606 11.19 10.60 -32.30
CA THR A 606 12.42 10.50 -33.10
C THR A 606 12.58 11.78 -33.90
N LEU A 607 13.65 12.52 -33.63
CA LEU A 607 13.98 13.76 -34.32
C LEU A 607 15.11 13.50 -35.32
N SER A 608 14.82 13.74 -36.59
CA SER A 608 15.81 13.63 -37.67
C SER A 608 16.04 15.01 -38.30
N LEU A 609 17.26 15.52 -38.15
CA LEU A 609 17.66 16.85 -38.61
C LEU A 609 18.84 16.75 -39.58
N ALA A 610 18.77 17.52 -40.67
CA ALA A 610 19.87 17.74 -41.60
C ALA A 610 20.09 19.25 -41.72
N VAL A 611 21.31 19.70 -41.43
CA VAL A 611 21.62 21.13 -41.28
C VAL A 611 22.82 21.50 -42.14
N ASP A 612 22.57 22.27 -43.20
CA ASP A 612 23.62 22.91 -43.99
C ASP A 612 23.99 24.24 -43.32
N VAL A 613 25.13 24.28 -42.64
CA VAL A 613 25.56 25.46 -41.88
C VAL A 613 26.19 26.46 -42.86
N PRO A 614 25.63 27.65 -43.11
CA PRO A 614 26.20 28.58 -44.09
C PRO A 614 27.52 29.22 -43.62
N THR A 615 28.33 29.66 -44.57
CA THR A 615 29.52 30.51 -44.33
C THR A 615 29.12 31.97 -44.09
N GLU A 616 30.04 32.76 -43.54
CA GLU A 616 29.83 34.19 -43.36
C GLU A 616 29.63 34.94 -44.68
N ALA A 617 30.32 34.50 -45.75
CA ALA A 617 30.21 35.10 -47.08
C ALA A 617 28.83 34.85 -47.72
N GLU A 618 28.28 33.64 -47.54
CA GLU A 618 26.94 33.28 -48.02
C GLU A 618 25.86 34.06 -47.25
N LEU A 619 25.97 34.17 -45.93
CA LEU A 619 24.93 34.76 -45.09
C LEU A 619 25.01 36.30 -45.06
N GLY A 620 26.18 36.87 -44.76
CA GLY A 620 26.39 38.30 -44.54
C GLY A 620 25.91 38.79 -43.16
N PRO A 621 26.38 39.95 -42.69
CA PRO A 621 26.18 40.41 -41.31
C PRO A 621 24.72 40.71 -40.95
N ASP A 622 23.92 41.09 -41.94
CA ASP A 622 22.54 41.57 -41.76
C ASP A 622 21.49 40.46 -41.77
N PHE A 623 21.89 39.21 -42.02
CA PHE A 623 20.98 38.07 -42.13
C PHE A 623 21.21 37.04 -41.02
N ALA A 624 20.10 36.50 -40.52
CA ALA A 624 20.04 35.34 -39.64
C ALA A 624 19.71 34.09 -40.46
N PHE A 625 20.36 32.98 -40.13
CA PHE A 625 20.07 31.69 -40.74
C PHE A 625 18.98 30.97 -39.96
N VAL A 626 17.92 30.55 -40.65
CA VAL A 626 16.87 29.69 -40.11
C VAL A 626 17.02 28.31 -40.75
N PRO A 627 17.38 27.28 -39.97
CA PRO A 627 17.60 25.94 -40.51
C PRO A 627 16.28 25.31 -41.01
N GLY A 628 16.40 24.47 -42.04
CA GLY A 628 15.28 23.70 -42.56
C GLY A 628 14.73 22.73 -41.52
N GLY A 629 13.43 22.46 -41.55
CA GLY A 629 12.80 21.53 -40.62
C GLY A 629 11.34 21.79 -40.36
N HIS A 630 10.71 20.83 -39.67
CA HIS A 630 9.32 20.92 -39.25
C HIS A 630 9.16 21.90 -38.08
N TYR A 631 8.08 22.68 -38.11
CA TYR A 631 7.61 23.43 -36.95
C TYR A 631 6.11 23.25 -36.81
N VAL A 632 5.61 23.36 -35.58
CA VAL A 632 4.17 23.31 -35.31
C VAL A 632 3.63 24.71 -35.49
N ARG A 633 2.79 24.92 -36.49
CA ARG A 633 2.13 26.20 -36.81
C ARG A 633 0.86 26.40 -35.96
N GLY A 634 0.45 27.64 -35.71
CA GLY A 634 -0.93 27.94 -35.29
C GLY A 634 -1.36 27.41 -33.91
N THR A 635 -0.43 27.28 -32.97
CA THR A 635 -0.68 26.74 -31.62
C THR A 635 -1.13 27.79 -30.61
N ASP A 636 -1.15 29.07 -30.96
CA ASP A 636 -1.60 30.16 -30.09
C ASP A 636 -3.11 30.39 -30.25
N PRO A 637 -3.94 30.00 -29.27
CA PRO A 637 -5.40 30.10 -29.38
C PRO A 637 -5.91 31.55 -29.34
N GLU A 638 -5.10 32.49 -28.84
CA GLU A 638 -5.46 33.91 -28.77
C GLU A 638 -4.98 34.71 -29.99
N ALA A 639 -4.28 34.07 -30.93
CA ALA A 639 -3.81 34.72 -32.13
C ALA A 639 -4.94 35.02 -33.12
N ILE A 640 -4.91 36.23 -33.68
CA ILE A 640 -5.94 36.70 -34.61
C ILE A 640 -5.74 36.05 -35.97
N LEU A 641 -6.79 35.39 -36.46
CA LEU A 641 -6.83 34.76 -37.80
C LEU A 641 -5.63 33.83 -38.07
N ALA A 642 -5.11 33.21 -37.00
CA ALA A 642 -4.02 32.25 -37.08
C ALA A 642 -4.39 31.11 -38.03
N ARG A 643 -3.38 30.53 -38.68
CA ARG A 643 -3.61 29.36 -39.54
C ARG A 643 -3.95 28.15 -38.66
N PRO A 644 -4.70 27.16 -39.20
CA PRO A 644 -4.98 25.93 -38.48
C PRO A 644 -3.70 25.28 -37.96
N SER A 645 -3.78 24.78 -36.72
CA SER A 645 -2.67 24.07 -36.09
C SER A 645 -2.25 22.87 -36.94
N GLY A 646 -0.95 22.68 -37.09
CA GLY A 646 -0.41 21.58 -37.88
C GLY A 646 1.10 21.60 -38.03
N LEU A 647 1.67 20.44 -38.32
CA LEU A 647 3.10 20.28 -38.57
C LEU A 647 3.41 20.67 -40.02
N VAL A 648 4.31 21.64 -40.20
CA VAL A 648 4.68 22.17 -41.53
C VAL A 648 6.20 22.11 -41.69
N TYR A 649 6.68 21.58 -42.81
CA TYR A 649 8.10 21.64 -43.17
C TYR A 649 8.42 22.97 -43.87
N VAL A 650 9.44 23.67 -43.37
CA VAL A 650 9.97 24.89 -44.00
C VAL A 650 11.43 24.62 -44.40
N PRO A 651 11.82 24.80 -45.68
CA PRO A 651 13.21 24.71 -46.14
C PRO A 651 14.15 25.68 -45.38
N PRO A 652 15.49 25.51 -45.45
CA PRO A 652 16.41 26.50 -44.88
C PRO A 652 16.34 27.83 -45.65
N PHE A 653 16.50 28.95 -44.94
CA PHE A 653 16.51 30.29 -45.54
C PHE A 653 17.30 31.28 -44.68
N ALA A 654 17.74 32.38 -45.30
CA ALA A 654 18.34 33.52 -44.62
C ALA A 654 17.36 34.68 -44.57
N ILE A 655 17.05 35.20 -43.39
CA ILE A 655 16.11 36.32 -43.20
C ILE A 655 16.81 37.51 -42.56
N GLY A 656 16.42 38.72 -42.95
CA GLY A 656 16.94 39.95 -42.37
C GLY A 656 16.80 39.93 -40.85
N ARG A 657 17.91 40.20 -40.14
CA ARG A 657 17.93 40.31 -38.68
C ARG A 657 17.01 41.42 -38.20
N PHE A 658 16.87 42.47 -39.00
CA PHE A 658 16.03 43.63 -38.78
C PHE A 658 15.13 43.87 -40.01
N PRO A 659 13.99 44.56 -39.84
CA PRO A 659 13.25 45.12 -40.97
C PRO A 659 14.09 46.13 -41.76
N VAL A 660 13.71 46.36 -43.02
CA VAL A 660 14.36 47.38 -43.86
C VAL A 660 14.18 48.74 -43.19
N THR A 661 15.27 49.49 -43.08
CA THR A 661 15.28 50.80 -42.44
C THR A 661 14.87 51.92 -43.40
N CYS A 662 14.43 53.06 -42.87
CA CYS A 662 14.16 54.26 -43.65
C CYS A 662 15.40 54.68 -44.47
N GLY A 663 16.59 54.62 -43.88
CA GLY A 663 17.86 54.93 -44.54
C GLY A 663 18.11 54.05 -45.76
N GLU A 664 18.03 52.73 -45.60
CA GLU A 664 18.16 51.78 -46.71
C GLU A 664 17.09 52.01 -47.79
N TYR A 665 15.84 52.28 -47.39
CA TYR A 665 14.76 52.55 -48.33
C TYR A 665 14.96 53.86 -49.10
N PHE A 666 15.57 54.88 -48.48
CA PHE A 666 15.91 56.13 -49.18
C PHE A 666 17.05 55.94 -50.18
N GLU A 667 18.01 55.04 -49.94
CA GLU A 667 19.01 54.66 -50.96
C GLU A 667 18.31 54.11 -52.21
N PHE A 668 17.33 53.22 -52.02
CA PHE A 668 16.51 52.71 -53.12
C PHE A 668 15.83 53.82 -53.91
N LEU A 669 15.17 54.77 -53.23
CA LEU A 669 14.51 55.89 -53.92
C LEU A 669 15.51 56.79 -54.67
N ASN A 670 16.72 56.97 -54.14
CA ASN A 670 17.75 57.79 -54.76
C ASN A 670 18.38 57.13 -56.00
N ASP A 671 18.39 55.81 -56.08
CA ASP A 671 18.88 55.06 -57.25
C ASP A 671 17.85 55.00 -58.39
N LEU A 672 16.57 55.27 -58.10
CA LEU A 672 15.51 55.25 -59.10
C LEU A 672 15.41 56.56 -59.91
N PRO A 673 14.93 56.49 -61.16
CA PRO A 673 14.45 57.67 -61.87
C PRO A 673 13.39 58.40 -61.06
N ARG A 674 13.42 59.74 -61.07
CA ARG A 674 12.56 60.58 -60.20
C ARG A 674 11.07 60.24 -60.25
N GLU A 675 10.52 59.91 -61.42
CA GLU A 675 9.11 59.54 -61.54
C GLU A 675 8.77 58.22 -60.83
N ASP A 676 9.66 57.23 -60.93
CA ASP A 676 9.50 55.93 -60.27
C ASP A 676 9.75 56.04 -58.76
N ALA A 677 10.76 56.82 -58.35
CA ALA A 677 11.00 57.15 -56.95
C ALA A 677 9.77 57.80 -56.30
N LEU A 678 9.09 58.72 -57.01
CA LEU A 678 7.85 59.32 -56.52
C LEU A 678 6.73 58.30 -56.38
N ARG A 679 6.62 57.29 -57.26
CA ARG A 679 5.59 56.24 -57.15
C ARG A 679 5.78 55.38 -55.90
N HIS A 680 7.03 55.05 -55.58
CA HIS A 680 7.41 54.19 -54.46
C HIS A 680 7.69 54.92 -53.14
N ALA A 681 7.59 56.25 -53.12
CA ALA A 681 7.80 57.03 -51.90
C ALA A 681 6.78 56.67 -50.81
N PRO A 682 7.17 56.56 -49.53
CA PRO A 682 6.26 56.23 -48.43
C PRO A 682 5.10 57.22 -48.32
N ARG A 683 3.89 56.72 -48.07
CA ARG A 683 2.64 57.49 -48.14
C ARG A 683 1.69 57.23 -46.99
N ALA A 684 1.09 58.29 -46.45
CA ALA A 684 -0.01 58.19 -45.50
C ALA A 684 -1.36 58.50 -46.18
N PRO A 685 -2.44 57.77 -45.84
CA PRO A 685 -3.77 58.06 -46.35
C PRO A 685 -4.18 59.51 -46.04
N GLY A 686 -4.60 60.26 -47.07
CA GLY A 686 -5.05 61.65 -46.93
C GLY A 686 -3.94 62.70 -46.84
N GLN A 687 -2.70 62.34 -46.47
CA GLN A 687 -1.56 63.28 -46.39
C GLN A 687 -0.58 63.17 -47.57
N GLY A 688 -0.61 62.07 -48.33
CA GLY A 688 0.28 61.90 -49.49
C GLY A 688 1.68 61.40 -49.08
N ILE A 689 2.72 61.85 -49.77
CA ILE A 689 4.11 61.45 -49.49
C ILE A 689 4.53 62.03 -48.13
N ILE A 690 4.94 61.17 -47.19
CA ILE A 690 5.30 61.60 -45.82
C ILE A 690 6.71 62.21 -45.72
N VAL A 691 7.62 61.81 -46.61
CA VAL A 691 8.97 62.37 -46.70
C VAL A 691 9.24 62.78 -48.15
N PRO A 692 9.05 64.06 -48.51
CA PRO A 692 9.35 64.55 -49.84
C PRO A 692 10.87 64.60 -50.08
N PRO A 693 11.34 64.49 -51.34
CA PRO A 693 12.76 64.60 -51.66
C PRO A 693 13.30 66.00 -51.37
N GLY A 694 14.46 66.08 -50.73
CA GLY A 694 15.22 67.31 -50.55
C GLY A 694 16.09 67.65 -51.77
N PRO A 695 16.88 68.74 -51.69
CA PRO A 695 17.79 69.15 -52.77
C PRO A 695 18.84 68.10 -53.14
N SER A 696 19.24 67.26 -52.18
CA SER A 696 20.22 66.19 -52.33
C SER A 696 19.59 64.80 -52.50
N GLY A 697 18.28 64.70 -52.74
CA GLY A 697 17.54 63.44 -52.80
C GLY A 697 16.74 63.14 -51.53
N TRP A 698 16.29 61.90 -51.39
CA TRP A 698 15.60 61.39 -50.20
C TRP A 698 16.59 61.14 -49.07
N ALA A 699 16.25 61.64 -47.88
CA ALA A 699 16.96 61.40 -46.63
C ALA A 699 15.98 61.54 -45.46
N ALA A 700 16.33 60.97 -44.30
CA ALA A 700 15.57 61.18 -43.08
C ALA A 700 15.60 62.68 -42.70
N PRO A 701 14.44 63.34 -42.50
CA PRO A 701 14.41 64.76 -42.14
C PRO A 701 14.93 64.95 -40.71
N ALA A 702 15.65 66.04 -40.42
CA ALA A 702 16.11 66.30 -39.06
C ALA A 702 14.93 66.50 -38.06
N LEU A 703 13.85 67.12 -38.56
CA LEU A 703 12.55 67.29 -37.91
C LEU A 703 11.48 67.16 -39.00
N ASP A 704 10.40 66.45 -38.73
CA ASP A 704 9.23 66.47 -39.62
C ASP A 704 8.28 67.64 -39.35
N VAL A 705 7.14 67.65 -40.04
CA VAL A 705 6.12 68.71 -39.96
C VAL A 705 5.48 68.83 -38.58
N ASP A 706 5.50 67.75 -37.80
CA ASP A 706 4.95 67.67 -36.45
C ASP A 706 6.03 67.96 -35.38
N GLY A 707 7.29 68.14 -35.80
CA GLY A 707 8.43 68.45 -34.94
C GLY A 707 9.13 67.20 -34.39
N ASP A 708 8.89 66.03 -34.98
CA ASP A 708 9.48 64.77 -34.56
C ASP A 708 10.86 64.56 -35.19
N VAL A 709 11.82 64.11 -34.39
CA VAL A 709 13.19 63.82 -34.83
C VAL A 709 13.22 62.45 -35.49
N TRP A 710 13.53 62.38 -36.79
CA TRP A 710 13.69 61.10 -37.47
C TRP A 710 15.08 60.51 -37.29
N ASP A 711 15.14 59.20 -37.05
CA ASP A 711 16.38 58.43 -37.13
C ASP A 711 16.35 57.57 -38.42
N PRO A 712 17.40 57.61 -39.26
CA PRO A 712 17.46 56.79 -40.47
C PRO A 712 17.41 55.28 -40.19
N ARG A 713 17.73 54.85 -38.97
CA ARG A 713 17.65 53.43 -38.53
C ARG A 713 16.25 53.01 -38.12
N TRP A 714 15.25 53.89 -38.15
CA TRP A 714 13.86 53.48 -37.98
C TRP A 714 13.48 52.45 -39.03
N PRO A 715 12.64 51.46 -38.71
CA PRO A 715 12.05 50.59 -39.71
C PRO A 715 11.25 51.43 -40.70
N VAL A 716 11.34 51.13 -41.99
CA VAL A 716 10.50 51.77 -43.00
C VAL A 716 9.04 51.44 -42.72
N PHE A 717 8.19 52.45 -42.79
CA PHE A 717 6.75 52.33 -42.62
C PHE A 717 6.03 53.13 -43.71
N ASN A 718 4.70 52.98 -43.82
CA ASN A 718 3.91 53.63 -44.87
C ASN A 718 4.29 53.18 -46.29
N VAL A 719 4.66 51.92 -46.45
CA VAL A 719 4.98 51.30 -47.74
C VAL A 719 3.98 50.18 -48.06
N SER A 720 3.61 50.07 -49.34
CA SER A 720 2.69 49.03 -49.79
C SER A 720 3.41 47.71 -50.09
N TYR A 721 2.65 46.63 -50.31
CA TYR A 721 3.21 45.35 -50.74
C TYR A 721 3.92 45.48 -52.10
N GLU A 722 3.33 46.26 -53.02
CA GLU A 722 3.91 46.54 -54.35
C GLU A 722 5.26 47.27 -54.24
N ASP A 723 5.39 48.18 -53.26
CA ASP A 723 6.62 48.91 -52.96
C ASP A 723 7.70 47.99 -52.37
N ALA A 724 7.31 47.13 -51.43
CA ALA A 724 8.20 46.14 -50.82
C ALA A 724 8.77 45.15 -51.86
N GLU A 725 7.96 44.71 -52.82
CA GLU A 725 8.41 43.90 -53.96
C GLU A 725 9.35 44.67 -54.89
N ALA A 726 9.07 45.95 -55.16
CA ALA A 726 9.94 46.78 -55.98
C ALA A 726 11.33 46.96 -55.34
N TYR A 727 11.38 47.22 -54.03
CA TYR A 727 12.62 47.29 -53.26
C TYR A 727 13.39 45.96 -53.30
N ALA A 728 12.70 44.82 -53.10
CA ALA A 728 13.33 43.50 -53.14
C ALA A 728 13.98 43.22 -54.51
N ARG A 729 13.29 43.57 -55.62
CA ARG A 729 13.84 43.44 -56.98
C ARG A 729 15.06 44.33 -57.18
N TRP A 730 14.98 45.61 -56.81
CA TRP A 730 16.11 46.54 -56.92
C TRP A 730 17.33 46.06 -56.15
N ARG A 731 17.14 45.63 -54.89
CA ARG A 731 18.26 45.13 -54.07
C ARG A 731 18.85 43.86 -54.68
N SER A 732 18.02 43.03 -55.31
CA SER A 732 18.49 41.83 -56.01
C SER A 732 19.40 42.16 -57.19
N ASP A 733 19.01 43.13 -58.00
CA ASP A 733 19.79 43.59 -59.15
C ASP A 733 21.09 44.29 -58.70
N ARG A 734 21.02 45.09 -57.63
CA ARG A 734 22.17 45.81 -57.06
C ARG A 734 23.23 44.87 -56.49
N ASP A 735 22.81 43.90 -55.68
CA ASP A 735 23.72 43.05 -54.92
C ASP A 735 24.08 41.75 -55.68
N GLY A 736 23.37 41.44 -56.78
CA GLY A 736 23.56 40.22 -57.56
C GLY A 736 23.10 38.94 -56.84
N VAL A 737 22.23 39.08 -55.83
CA VAL A 737 21.68 37.98 -55.01
C VAL A 737 20.17 38.08 -54.99
N ALA A 738 19.44 36.96 -55.06
CA ALA A 738 17.98 37.00 -55.03
C ALA A 738 17.45 37.40 -53.63
N TYR A 739 16.70 38.51 -53.56
CA TYR A 739 15.92 38.92 -52.41
C TYR A 739 14.43 38.84 -52.69
N ARG A 740 13.66 38.46 -51.66
CA ARG A 740 12.19 38.42 -51.73
C ARG A 740 11.58 38.68 -50.35
N LEU A 741 10.27 38.85 -50.30
CA LEU A 741 9.54 38.83 -49.03
C LEU A 741 9.52 37.40 -48.45
N PRO A 742 9.54 37.25 -47.11
CA PRO A 742 9.35 35.94 -46.48
C PRO A 742 7.93 35.43 -46.76
N THR A 743 7.78 34.11 -46.89
CA THR A 743 6.45 33.49 -46.85
C THR A 743 5.86 33.56 -45.45
N GLU A 744 4.56 33.32 -45.31
CA GLU A 744 3.89 33.34 -44.00
C GLU A 744 4.47 32.33 -43.00
N ASP A 745 4.95 31.18 -43.48
CA ASP A 745 5.56 30.13 -42.66
C ASP A 745 7.01 30.42 -42.31
N GLU A 746 7.80 30.95 -43.25
CA GLU A 746 9.16 31.40 -42.98
C GLU A 746 9.16 32.49 -41.91
N TRP A 747 8.26 33.47 -42.03
CA TRP A 747 8.13 34.54 -41.06
C TRP A 747 7.76 34.01 -39.67
N GLU A 748 6.72 33.17 -39.57
CA GLU A 748 6.27 32.65 -38.27
C GLU A 748 7.32 31.76 -37.62
N LYS A 749 7.94 30.87 -38.40
CA LYS A 749 9.04 30.04 -37.91
C LYS A 749 10.20 30.93 -37.45
N ALA A 750 10.62 31.93 -38.23
CA ALA A 750 11.68 32.85 -37.85
C ALA A 750 11.37 33.63 -36.57
N ALA A 751 10.09 33.96 -36.34
CA ALA A 751 9.64 34.70 -35.16
C ALA A 751 9.72 33.87 -33.90
N ARG A 752 9.17 32.64 -33.91
CA ARG A 752 8.91 31.88 -32.69
C ARG A 752 9.60 30.52 -32.61
N GLY A 753 10.38 30.12 -33.60
CA GLY A 753 11.04 28.81 -33.58
C GLY A 753 10.11 27.63 -33.82
N ALA A 754 10.61 26.43 -33.50
CA ALA A 754 9.84 25.19 -33.57
C ALA A 754 9.30 24.72 -32.20
N ASP A 755 9.52 25.51 -31.15
CA ASP A 755 9.20 25.15 -29.77
C ASP A 755 7.87 25.71 -29.25
N GLY A 756 7.04 26.23 -30.16
CA GLY A 756 5.64 26.54 -29.90
C GLY A 756 5.40 27.86 -29.16
N ARG A 757 6.44 28.65 -28.85
CA ARG A 757 6.29 29.89 -28.07
C ARG A 757 5.35 30.92 -28.74
N VAL A 758 4.72 31.78 -27.94
CA VAL A 758 3.73 32.77 -28.39
C VAL A 758 4.37 34.01 -29.05
N PHE A 759 5.40 34.54 -28.40
CA PHE A 759 6.17 35.72 -28.81
C PHE A 759 7.63 35.32 -29.10
N PRO A 760 8.42 36.15 -29.78
CA PRO A 760 9.81 35.82 -30.11
C PRO A 760 10.66 35.43 -28.88
N TRP A 761 10.42 36.09 -27.75
CA TRP A 761 11.11 35.83 -26.49
C TRP A 761 10.53 34.69 -25.64
N GLY A 762 9.27 34.30 -25.81
CA GLY A 762 8.61 33.35 -24.90
C GLY A 762 7.09 33.41 -24.91
N ASP A 763 6.47 32.96 -23.81
CA ASP A 763 5.01 32.81 -23.72
C ASP A 763 4.31 33.98 -23.01
N HIS A 764 5.05 34.76 -22.22
CA HIS A 764 4.51 35.87 -21.44
C HIS A 764 4.74 37.21 -22.13
N PHE A 765 3.69 38.02 -22.20
CA PHE A 765 3.80 39.37 -22.74
C PHE A 765 4.24 40.38 -21.67
N ASP A 766 5.17 41.28 -22.04
CA ASP A 766 5.48 42.50 -21.29
C ASP A 766 5.61 43.68 -22.27
N PRO A 767 4.97 44.84 -22.01
CA PRO A 767 5.05 45.99 -22.91
C PRO A 767 6.45 46.58 -23.06
N THR A 768 7.39 46.29 -22.16
CA THR A 768 8.78 46.76 -22.25
C THR A 768 9.64 45.93 -23.21
N PHE A 769 9.14 44.78 -23.71
CA PHE A 769 9.93 43.86 -24.52
C PHE A 769 9.94 44.17 -26.00
N CYS A 770 9.00 44.95 -26.52
CA CYS A 770 8.95 45.35 -27.92
C CYS A 770 8.37 46.75 -28.10
N ARG A 771 8.66 47.38 -29.25
CA ARG A 771 8.08 48.69 -29.58
C ARG A 771 6.61 48.57 -29.96
N MET A 772 5.73 49.03 -29.08
CA MET A 772 4.27 49.06 -29.30
C MET A 772 3.60 50.24 -28.59
N ARG A 773 2.29 50.43 -28.77
CA ARG A 773 1.57 51.66 -28.35
C ARG A 773 1.75 52.05 -26.89
N THR A 774 1.82 51.07 -26.00
CA THR A 774 1.94 51.28 -24.54
C THR A 774 3.34 50.98 -24.01
N SER A 775 4.32 50.77 -24.90
CA SER A 775 5.73 50.59 -24.50
C SER A 775 6.35 51.89 -23.99
N ASP A 776 6.05 53.03 -24.65
CA ASP A 776 6.34 54.39 -24.16
C ASP A 776 5.05 55.24 -24.18
N PRO A 777 4.37 55.43 -23.04
CA PRO A 777 3.14 56.22 -22.98
C PRO A 777 3.36 57.67 -23.46
N GLY A 778 2.67 58.05 -24.54
CA GLY A 778 2.70 59.41 -25.09
C GLY A 778 3.59 59.58 -26.33
N ASP A 779 4.42 58.60 -26.66
CA ASP A 779 5.21 58.56 -27.89
C ASP A 779 4.65 57.45 -28.80
N LEU A 780 4.20 57.83 -30.00
CA LEU A 780 3.67 56.90 -31.01
C LEU A 780 4.59 56.77 -32.23
N LEU A 781 5.88 57.09 -32.09
CA LEU A 781 6.86 56.98 -33.16
C LEU A 781 7.55 55.60 -33.16
N PRO A 782 8.08 55.16 -34.31
CA PRO A 782 8.98 54.01 -34.33
C PRO A 782 10.27 54.30 -33.54
N ARG A 783 11.02 53.23 -33.24
CA ARG A 783 12.36 53.30 -32.66
C ARG A 783 13.37 52.70 -33.65
N PRO A 784 14.65 53.07 -33.57
CA PRO A 784 15.71 52.37 -34.30
C PRO A 784 15.59 50.86 -34.16
N VAL A 785 15.83 50.14 -35.25
CA VAL A 785 15.81 48.68 -35.24
C VAL A 785 16.79 48.14 -34.20
N GLY A 786 16.36 47.14 -33.41
CA GLY A 786 17.14 46.54 -32.34
C GLY A 786 17.17 47.29 -31.00
N ASP A 787 16.46 48.42 -30.84
CA ASP A 787 16.36 49.14 -29.56
C ASP A 787 15.70 48.31 -28.45
N TYR A 788 14.91 47.29 -28.81
CA TYR A 788 14.26 46.37 -27.86
C TYR A 788 14.98 45.02 -27.88
N PRO A 789 15.99 44.80 -27.02
CA PRO A 789 16.81 43.59 -27.06
C PRO A 789 16.06 42.30 -26.71
N ALA A 790 14.92 42.42 -26.01
CA ALA A 790 14.05 41.29 -25.68
C ALA A 790 13.22 40.82 -26.89
N ASP A 791 12.89 41.70 -27.86
CA ASP A 791 12.23 41.30 -29.11
C ASP A 791 13.24 40.62 -30.04
N ARG A 792 13.68 39.43 -29.64
CA ARG A 792 14.67 38.61 -30.32
C ARG A 792 14.21 37.16 -30.35
N SER A 793 14.12 36.61 -31.55
CA SER A 793 13.75 35.22 -31.76
C SER A 793 14.89 34.24 -31.42
N PRO A 794 14.60 32.93 -31.30
CA PRO A 794 15.63 31.89 -31.12
C PRO A 794 16.74 31.88 -32.18
N TYR A 795 16.44 32.39 -33.38
CA TYR A 795 17.38 32.44 -34.49
C TYR A 795 18.14 33.78 -34.54
N GLY A 796 17.90 34.68 -33.59
CA GLY A 796 18.54 36.00 -33.54
C GLY A 796 17.92 37.02 -34.50
N VAL A 797 16.64 36.85 -34.84
CA VAL A 797 15.86 37.80 -35.63
C VAL A 797 15.15 38.76 -34.67
N HIS A 798 15.28 40.05 -34.92
CA HIS A 798 14.80 41.12 -34.04
C HIS A 798 13.52 41.78 -34.55
N ASP A 799 12.85 42.50 -33.65
CA ASP A 799 11.70 43.36 -33.93
C ASP A 799 10.57 42.60 -34.65
N MET A 800 10.29 41.37 -34.22
CA MET A 800 9.28 40.50 -34.86
C MET A 800 7.90 40.70 -34.23
N ALA A 801 7.83 41.10 -32.95
CA ALA A 801 6.57 41.38 -32.27
C ALA A 801 6.16 42.85 -32.32
N GLY A 802 7.12 43.78 -32.25
CA GLY A 802 6.89 45.23 -32.29
C GLY A 802 7.56 45.91 -33.49
N GLY A 803 7.66 47.23 -33.44
CA GLY A 803 8.29 48.02 -34.51
C GLY A 803 7.32 48.24 -35.66
N VAL A 804 7.39 47.43 -36.72
CA VAL A 804 6.46 47.49 -37.85
C VAL A 804 5.88 46.12 -38.15
N ARG A 805 4.60 46.12 -38.55
CA ARG A 805 3.94 44.95 -39.10
C ARG A 805 4.45 44.74 -40.51
N GLU A 806 4.71 43.50 -40.87
CA GLU A 806 5.52 43.21 -42.05
C GLU A 806 4.73 42.52 -43.14
N TRP A 807 4.92 43.01 -44.36
CA TRP A 807 4.47 42.33 -45.56
C TRP A 807 5.18 40.98 -45.72
N VAL A 808 4.38 39.95 -46.00
CA VAL A 808 4.85 38.60 -46.30
C VAL A 808 4.24 38.13 -47.63
N ASP A 809 4.93 37.26 -48.34
CA ASP A 809 4.36 36.64 -49.55
C ASP A 809 3.33 35.57 -49.13
N GLY A 810 2.06 35.97 -49.23
CA GLY A 810 0.92 35.14 -48.91
C GLY A 810 -0.39 35.91 -49.08
N TRP A 811 -1.49 35.17 -49.08
CA TRP A 811 -2.84 35.71 -49.16
C TRP A 811 -3.60 35.32 -47.89
N LEU A 812 -4.19 36.30 -47.21
CA LEU A 812 -5.13 36.01 -46.13
C LEU A 812 -6.44 35.47 -46.75
N GLU A 813 -6.93 36.17 -47.77
CA GLU A 813 -8.06 35.82 -48.60
C GLU A 813 -7.91 36.47 -49.98
N LYS A 814 -8.86 36.20 -50.89
CA LYS A 814 -8.79 36.72 -52.26
C LYS A 814 -8.76 38.26 -52.26
N GLY A 815 -7.65 38.83 -52.74
CA GLY A 815 -7.47 40.29 -52.85
C GLY A 815 -6.81 40.94 -51.63
N LEU A 816 -6.58 40.20 -50.54
CA LEU A 816 -5.88 40.71 -49.36
C LEU A 816 -4.55 39.97 -49.14
N ARG A 817 -3.44 40.70 -49.26
CA ARG A 817 -2.10 40.22 -48.93
C ARG A 817 -1.95 40.11 -47.42
N SER A 818 -1.21 39.10 -46.99
CA SER A 818 -0.96 38.84 -45.58
C SER A 818 0.13 39.76 -45.02
N ALA A 819 -0.03 40.15 -43.77
CA ALA A 819 0.99 40.83 -43.00
C ALA A 819 1.07 40.27 -41.57
N ARG A 820 2.27 40.30 -40.99
CA ARG A 820 2.65 39.59 -39.75
C ARG A 820 3.30 40.50 -38.71
N GLY A 821 3.37 40.05 -37.45
CA GLY A 821 3.99 40.81 -36.35
C GLY A 821 3.07 41.82 -35.69
N GLY A 822 3.61 42.79 -34.97
CA GLY A 822 2.90 43.95 -34.42
C GLY A 822 3.55 45.24 -34.90
N ALA A 823 3.14 46.39 -34.37
CA ALA A 823 3.72 47.67 -34.76
C ALA A 823 3.69 48.67 -33.60
N PHE A 824 4.48 49.74 -33.71
CA PHE A 824 4.64 50.77 -32.70
C PHE A 824 3.32 51.44 -32.25
N ASN A 825 2.27 51.40 -33.07
CA ASN A 825 0.95 51.96 -32.78
C ASN A 825 -0.12 50.92 -32.38
N HIS A 826 0.26 49.64 -32.28
CA HIS A 826 -0.62 48.52 -31.92
C HIS A 826 -0.63 48.22 -30.42
N TYR A 827 -1.71 47.59 -29.95
CA TYR A 827 -1.81 47.05 -28.58
C TYR A 827 -1.22 45.63 -28.48
N ALA A 828 -0.94 45.19 -27.26
CA ALA A 828 -0.32 43.89 -26.93
C ALA A 828 -0.91 42.69 -27.69
N PHE A 829 -2.23 42.55 -27.72
CA PHE A 829 -2.90 41.39 -28.35
C PHE A 829 -2.66 41.28 -29.86
N LEU A 830 -2.20 42.35 -30.52
CA LEU A 830 -1.87 42.39 -31.95
C LEU A 830 -0.41 42.00 -32.25
N CYS A 831 0.42 41.81 -31.22
CA CYS A 831 1.88 41.59 -31.34
C CYS A 831 2.27 40.10 -31.28
N ARG A 832 1.30 39.18 -31.36
CA ARG A 832 1.52 37.73 -31.27
C ARG A 832 2.04 37.18 -32.59
N ALA A 833 3.04 36.30 -32.55
CA ALA A 833 3.73 35.84 -33.76
C ALA A 833 2.83 35.03 -34.72
N ALA A 834 1.83 34.32 -34.18
CA ALA A 834 0.89 33.53 -34.98
C ALA A 834 -0.25 34.36 -35.60
N SER A 835 -0.42 35.63 -35.20
CA SER A 835 -1.48 36.49 -35.74
C SER A 835 -1.24 36.85 -37.20
N ARG A 836 -2.33 37.06 -37.94
CA ARG A 836 -2.33 37.38 -39.38
C ARG A 836 -3.34 38.47 -39.66
N PHE A 837 -2.99 39.35 -40.60
CA PHE A 837 -3.82 40.48 -40.97
C PHE A 837 -3.79 40.64 -42.49
N GLY A 838 -4.93 41.05 -43.04
CA GLY A 838 -5.13 41.15 -44.48
C GLY A 838 -5.30 42.59 -44.89
N TYR A 839 -4.54 43.00 -45.91
CA TYR A 839 -4.60 44.35 -46.45
C TYR A 839 -4.57 44.29 -47.98
N SER A 840 -5.13 45.30 -48.63
CA SER A 840 -4.98 45.44 -50.08
C SER A 840 -3.49 45.59 -50.43
N PRO A 841 -2.99 45.03 -51.55
CA PRO A 841 -1.59 45.16 -51.96
C PRO A 841 -1.09 46.61 -52.06
N ARG A 842 -2.02 47.57 -52.25
CA ARG A 842 -1.74 49.00 -52.38
C ARG A 842 -1.90 49.78 -51.08
N THR A 843 -2.29 49.12 -49.99
CA THR A 843 -2.45 49.77 -48.71
C THR A 843 -1.07 50.21 -48.21
N ALA A 844 -0.93 51.50 -47.90
CA ALA A 844 0.21 52.06 -47.18
C ALA A 844 -0.35 52.81 -45.97
N ILE A 845 -0.02 52.34 -44.76
CA ILE A 845 -0.52 52.90 -43.49
C ILE A 845 0.58 52.89 -42.43
N ALA A 846 0.36 53.71 -41.38
CA ALA A 846 1.23 53.80 -40.23
C ALA A 846 1.40 52.43 -39.58
N GLY A 847 2.66 51.97 -39.51
CA GLY A 847 3.04 50.68 -38.94
C GLY A 847 3.11 49.52 -39.92
N LEU A 848 2.95 49.70 -41.24
CA LEU A 848 3.26 48.67 -42.25
C LEU A 848 4.63 48.90 -42.89
N GLY A 849 5.51 47.92 -42.73
CA GLY A 849 6.85 47.83 -43.30
C GLY A 849 7.12 46.44 -43.86
N PHE A 850 8.39 46.06 -43.99
CA PHE A 850 8.77 44.73 -44.48
C PHE A 850 10.22 44.38 -44.14
N ARG A 851 10.54 43.09 -44.24
CA ARG A 851 11.90 42.56 -44.22
C ARG A 851 12.12 41.61 -45.40
N LEU A 852 13.38 41.27 -45.66
CA LEU A 852 13.76 40.44 -46.80
C LEU A 852 14.25 39.07 -46.36
N VAL A 853 14.00 38.09 -47.23
CA VAL A 853 14.71 36.81 -47.29
C VAL A 853 15.73 36.88 -48.42
N LYS A 854 16.93 36.36 -48.15
CA LYS A 854 18.05 36.26 -49.09
C LYS A 854 18.18 34.82 -49.59
N GLY A 855 18.45 34.64 -50.88
CA GLY A 855 18.83 33.34 -51.44
C GLY A 855 20.17 32.86 -50.87
N LEU A 856 20.21 31.61 -50.42
CA LEU A 856 21.39 30.93 -49.89
C LEU A 856 22.10 30.11 -50.97
#